data_AF-A0A1R0ZBK4-F1
#
_entry.id   AF-A0A1R0ZBK4-F1
#
_cell.length_a   1.000
_cell.length_b   1.000
_cell.length_c   1.000
_cell.angle_alpha   90.00
_cell.angle_beta   90.00
_cell.angle_gamma   90.00
#
_symmetry.space_group_name_H-M   'P 1'
#
loop_
_entity.id
_entity.type
_entity.pdbx_description
1 polymer ?
#
loop_
_entity_poly.entity_id
_entity_poly.type
_entity_poly.pdbx_seq_one_letter_code
_entity_poly.pdbx_strand_id
1 'polypeptide(L)'
;MALLNRKLIQLLKDNHLNKEIFHGEFGLEKENVRVDPEGRLALTPHPKAFGNKLENPYIQTDFSESQVEMVTPSFDSIEETYNFLEALQDIVSLELNEEYLWPSSNPPMLPNDKDIPIAKMGNPVEDEYRHQLAEKYGRKRQLLSGIHYNFSFDEQFLKKLHDITDPQKSFKDFKDATYLKIARNLLRYRWLLIFLTGASPVFDKTYMEQCVARGESDDEKSFYYLNMNSLRNSECGYRNEKPLYVSFDSLTEYVHDLQALIESEELLSVKEFYSPVRVKTARGKHPLEELLQDGIAYLELRFIDLNPLYKIGISKESMTFIHLFILYMLLKEDEPFGVEDQKMANLNHDQLIMEGIKGCLHDYGDSCGTMEQKALICMQEMQDMIQLLNPEDKQLSNVLNGAKDKILNPDQSFAGIVKSEVQQSSFIKYHLNKAKQYAKESLANGYRFVGYEDLELSTQLLLKAAVKRGIKFQLLDREENFVVLTKGDHKEYVKQATKTSLDSYSTILIMENKIVTKEVLKQQGIRVPSGEAFGDLEAAMNAYGTYRNKRIVIKPKSTNFGLGITIFTDDFSKEDYQKAFAIAFEHDRTVLLEEFMTGKEYRFLVMGDEVVGVLHRVPANVVGDGVHTIEELVHEKNKDPLRGRGYKTPLEKIRIGEAEEMLLKNHTMTWSDIPPLNEIIYLRENSNISTGGDSLDFTDEIPDSYKDLAIQSAKAAGATICGVDMMIDDIREEASDTNYSIIEINFNPAIHIHCYPFKGKNRQADERILDLLFGE
;
A
#
# COMPACT_ATOMS: atom_id res chain seq x y z
N MET A 1 22.23 17.66 -35.27
CA MET A 1 22.57 16.52 -34.39
C MET A 1 22.86 17.12 -33.03
N ALA A 2 21.95 16.99 -32.07
CA ALA A 2 22.11 17.60 -30.76
C ALA A 2 23.09 16.76 -29.93
N LEU A 3 24.28 17.30 -29.67
CA LEU A 3 25.30 16.65 -28.84
C LEU A 3 24.92 16.81 -27.37
N LEU A 4 25.14 15.78 -26.54
CA LEU A 4 25.12 15.93 -25.09
C LEU A 4 26.02 17.11 -24.67
N ASN A 5 25.61 17.89 -23.67
CA ASN A 5 26.41 18.97 -23.11
C ASN A 5 27.62 18.39 -22.37
N ARG A 6 28.69 18.12 -23.11
CA ARG A 6 29.92 17.52 -22.60
C ARG A 6 30.60 18.40 -21.55
N LYS A 7 30.43 19.73 -21.63
CA LYS A 7 30.96 20.66 -20.64
C LYS A 7 30.29 20.43 -19.28
N LEU A 8 28.96 20.34 -19.26
CA LEU A 8 28.20 20.06 -18.04
C LEU A 8 28.56 18.68 -17.46
N ILE A 9 28.64 17.65 -18.32
CA ILE A 9 29.07 16.31 -17.89
C ILE A 9 30.46 16.34 -17.26
N GLN A 10 31.41 17.05 -17.87
CA GLN A 10 32.76 17.16 -17.32
C GLN A 10 32.75 17.89 -15.97
N LEU A 11 31.99 18.98 -15.84
CA LEU A 11 31.82 19.70 -14.56
C LEU A 11 31.24 18.79 -13.46
N LEU A 12 30.23 17.98 -13.78
CA LEU A 12 29.67 17.02 -12.83
C LEU A 12 30.73 16.02 -12.35
N LYS A 13 31.60 15.53 -13.25
CA LYS A 13 32.66 14.58 -12.90
C LYS A 13 33.76 15.22 -12.07
N ASP A 14 34.22 16.41 -12.47
CA ASP A 14 35.30 17.13 -11.79
C ASP A 14 34.93 17.51 -10.34
N ASN A 15 33.63 17.64 -10.06
CA ASN A 15 33.09 17.97 -8.74
C ASN A 15 32.43 16.77 -8.03
N HIS A 16 32.63 15.54 -8.52
CA HIS A 16 32.08 14.30 -7.93
C HIS A 16 30.53 14.25 -7.82
N LEU A 17 29.81 15.02 -8.64
CA LEU A 17 28.35 15.04 -8.71
C LEU A 17 27.76 14.03 -9.72
N ASN A 18 28.61 13.29 -10.43
CA ASN A 18 28.21 12.38 -11.51
C ASN A 18 27.34 11.18 -11.05
N LYS A 19 27.37 10.84 -9.76
CA LYS A 19 26.45 9.86 -9.16
C LYS A 19 25.24 10.52 -8.50
N GLU A 20 25.44 11.68 -7.85
CA GLU A 20 24.38 12.43 -7.16
C GLU A 20 23.27 12.90 -8.12
N ILE A 21 23.59 13.12 -9.41
CA ILE A 21 22.58 13.47 -10.43
C ILE A 21 21.46 12.43 -10.61
N PHE A 22 21.69 11.19 -10.20
CA PHE A 22 20.67 10.13 -10.22
C PHE A 22 19.82 10.09 -8.96
N HIS A 23 20.07 10.96 -7.98
CA HIS A 23 19.20 11.12 -6.81
C HIS A 23 18.10 12.12 -7.13
N GLY A 24 16.91 11.86 -6.60
CA GLY A 24 15.76 12.75 -6.73
C GLY A 24 14.62 12.25 -5.86
N GLU A 25 13.55 13.03 -5.83
CA GLU A 25 12.31 12.64 -5.20
C GLU A 25 11.28 12.28 -6.27
N PHE A 26 10.52 11.23 -6.01
CA PHE A 26 9.57 10.62 -6.93
C PHE A 26 8.19 10.57 -6.29
N GLY A 27 7.17 10.91 -7.06
CA GLY A 27 5.78 10.75 -6.67
C GLY A 27 4.93 10.28 -7.86
N LEU A 28 3.84 9.57 -7.57
CA LEU A 28 2.89 9.12 -8.57
C LEU A 28 1.47 9.52 -8.19
N GLU A 29 0.72 9.95 -9.18
CA GLU A 29 -0.74 10.00 -9.13
C GLU A 29 -1.26 8.98 -10.13
N LYS A 30 -2.24 8.17 -9.72
CA LYS A 30 -2.81 7.11 -10.55
C LYS A 30 -4.32 7.17 -10.49
N GLU A 31 -4.93 7.39 -11.65
CA GLU A 31 -6.38 7.38 -11.79
C GLU A 31 -6.84 5.98 -12.20
N ASN A 32 -7.98 5.52 -11.69
CA ASN A 32 -8.66 4.32 -12.17
C ASN A 32 -10.17 4.54 -12.11
N VAL A 33 -10.87 4.16 -13.18
CA VAL A 33 -12.33 4.00 -13.10
C VAL A 33 -12.71 2.66 -12.48
N ARG A 34 -13.75 2.66 -11.64
CA ARG A 34 -14.36 1.46 -11.07
C ARG A 34 -15.35 0.86 -12.06
N VAL A 35 -15.39 -0.48 -12.12
CA VAL A 35 -16.31 -1.23 -12.99
C VAL A 35 -17.06 -2.33 -12.25
N ASP A 36 -18.25 -2.64 -12.72
CA ASP A 36 -19.05 -3.80 -12.26
C ASP A 36 -18.47 -5.14 -12.79
N PRO A 37 -19.01 -6.30 -12.37
CA PRO A 37 -18.53 -7.61 -12.80
C PRO A 37 -18.70 -7.92 -14.28
N GLU A 38 -19.42 -7.07 -15.02
CA GLU A 38 -19.66 -7.13 -16.46
C GLU A 38 -18.79 -6.14 -17.26
N GLY A 39 -17.98 -5.32 -16.58
CA GLY A 39 -17.09 -4.34 -17.21
C GLY A 39 -17.81 -3.06 -17.66
N ARG A 40 -18.92 -2.70 -17.01
CA ARG A 40 -19.57 -1.39 -17.16
C ARG A 40 -19.06 -0.44 -16.08
N LEU A 41 -19.06 0.85 -16.39
CA LEU A 41 -18.73 1.88 -15.40
C LEU A 41 -19.59 1.75 -14.14
N ALA A 42 -18.96 1.66 -12.97
CA ALA A 42 -19.67 1.64 -11.70
C ALA A 42 -20.35 2.99 -11.45
N LEU A 43 -21.65 2.98 -11.15
CA LEU A 43 -22.43 4.21 -10.89
C LEU A 43 -22.66 4.46 -9.39
N THR A 44 -22.05 3.64 -8.56
CA THR A 44 -22.14 3.71 -7.10
C THR A 44 -21.30 4.89 -6.57
N PRO A 45 -21.62 5.41 -5.38
CA PRO A 45 -20.81 6.45 -4.72
C PRO A 45 -19.37 5.99 -4.46
N HIS A 46 -18.47 6.96 -4.28
CA HIS A 46 -17.12 6.69 -3.81
C HIS A 46 -17.17 5.99 -2.44
N PRO A 47 -16.33 4.97 -2.19
CA PRO A 47 -16.39 4.21 -0.94
C PRO A 47 -16.20 5.11 0.29
N LYS A 48 -17.12 5.00 1.24
CA LYS A 48 -17.10 5.79 2.49
C LYS A 48 -15.87 5.51 3.36
N ALA A 49 -15.28 4.32 3.21
CA ALA A 49 -14.11 3.89 3.97
C ALA A 49 -12.88 4.81 3.79
N PHE A 50 -12.81 5.57 2.69
CA PHE A 50 -11.72 6.51 2.42
C PHE A 50 -11.89 7.89 3.09
N GLY A 51 -13.00 8.12 3.80
CA GLY A 51 -13.27 9.38 4.47
C GLY A 51 -13.56 10.53 3.50
N ASN A 52 -13.13 11.74 3.85
CA ASN A 52 -13.36 12.93 3.03
C ASN A 52 -12.34 13.01 1.88
N LYS A 53 -12.85 13.06 0.64
CA LYS A 53 -12.08 13.11 -0.61
C LYS A 53 -11.15 14.31 -0.72
N LEU A 54 -11.48 15.44 -0.09
CA LEU A 54 -10.66 16.65 -0.11
C LEU A 54 -9.58 16.67 0.97
N GLU A 55 -9.74 15.85 2.00
CA GLU A 55 -8.81 15.80 3.14
C GLU A 55 -7.86 14.61 3.07
N ASN A 56 -8.28 13.52 2.43
CA ASN A 56 -7.46 12.33 2.26
C ASN A 56 -6.31 12.61 1.26
N PRO A 57 -5.04 12.63 1.69
CA PRO A 57 -3.92 12.93 0.81
C PRO A 57 -3.53 11.75 -0.10
N TYR A 58 -4.12 10.57 0.10
CA TYR A 58 -3.70 9.33 -0.58
C TYR A 58 -4.74 8.80 -1.55
N ILE A 59 -6.02 8.88 -1.22
CA ILE A 59 -7.12 8.31 -2.00
C ILE A 59 -8.21 9.36 -2.17
N GLN A 60 -8.43 9.78 -3.42
CA GLN A 60 -9.34 10.85 -3.80
C GLN A 60 -10.23 10.41 -4.97
N THR A 61 -10.90 11.38 -5.58
CA THR A 61 -11.60 11.22 -6.85
C THR A 61 -11.23 12.36 -7.78
N ASP A 62 -10.99 12.05 -9.05
CA ASP A 62 -10.72 13.06 -10.08
C ASP A 62 -12.04 13.72 -10.54
N PHE A 63 -12.47 13.51 -11.80
CA PHE A 63 -13.67 14.12 -12.34
C PHE A 63 -14.95 13.39 -11.92
N SER A 64 -14.95 12.06 -11.98
CA SER A 64 -16.12 11.22 -11.78
C SER A 64 -16.14 10.56 -10.40
N GLU A 65 -17.33 10.34 -9.84
CA GLU A 65 -17.50 9.55 -8.61
C GLU A 65 -16.98 8.11 -8.79
N SER A 66 -16.97 7.62 -10.02
CA SER A 66 -16.46 6.32 -10.43
C SER A 66 -14.93 6.29 -10.58
N GLN A 67 -14.25 7.43 -10.60
CA GLN A 67 -12.84 7.56 -10.96
C GLN A 67 -12.02 7.86 -9.70
N VAL A 68 -11.47 6.79 -9.11
CA VAL A 68 -10.61 6.88 -7.93
C VAL A 68 -9.23 7.37 -8.36
N GLU A 69 -8.65 8.27 -7.58
CA GLU A 69 -7.30 8.76 -7.75
C GLU A 69 -6.45 8.35 -6.54
N MET A 70 -5.33 7.66 -6.78
CA MET A 70 -4.36 7.26 -5.76
C MET A 70 -3.11 8.11 -5.89
N VAL A 71 -2.73 8.78 -4.81
CA VAL A 71 -1.62 9.75 -4.78
C VAL A 71 -0.59 9.29 -3.76
N THR A 72 0.65 9.08 -4.19
CA THR A 72 1.74 8.75 -3.28
C THR A 72 2.32 10.03 -2.65
N PRO A 73 2.88 9.95 -1.43
CA PRO A 73 3.91 10.90 -1.01
C PRO A 73 5.08 10.97 -1.99
N SER A 74 5.94 11.96 -1.79
CA SER A 74 7.28 11.94 -2.37
C SER A 74 8.19 10.99 -1.59
N PHE A 75 8.96 10.18 -2.32
CA PHE A 75 10.00 9.30 -1.76
C PHE A 75 11.33 9.52 -2.48
N ASP A 76 12.44 9.18 -1.84
CA ASP A 76 13.79 9.34 -2.40
C ASP A 76 14.19 8.24 -3.40
N SER A 77 13.30 7.28 -3.62
CA SER A 77 13.53 6.16 -4.54
C SER A 77 12.28 5.73 -5.31
N ILE A 78 12.52 5.23 -6.52
CA ILE A 78 11.50 4.60 -7.37
C ILE A 78 10.90 3.36 -6.68
N GLU A 79 11.72 2.62 -5.94
CA GLU A 79 11.31 1.40 -5.24
C GLU A 79 10.24 1.69 -4.19
N GLU A 80 10.47 2.67 -3.31
CA GLU A 80 9.50 3.06 -2.29
C GLU A 80 8.23 3.63 -2.90
N THR A 81 8.36 4.49 -3.91
CA THR A 81 7.20 5.07 -4.62
C THR A 81 6.33 3.98 -5.26
N TYR A 82 6.96 3.01 -5.93
CA TYR A 82 6.27 1.87 -6.55
C TYR A 82 5.56 1.03 -5.50
N ASN A 83 6.25 0.68 -4.41
CA ASN A 83 5.73 -0.16 -3.34
C ASN A 83 4.56 0.52 -2.61
N PHE A 84 4.65 1.84 -2.38
CA PHE A 84 3.56 2.61 -1.78
C PHE A 84 2.34 2.70 -2.71
N LEU A 85 2.54 2.90 -4.02
CA LEU A 85 1.43 2.87 -4.98
C LEU A 85 0.76 1.49 -5.05
N GLU A 86 1.54 0.41 -4.96
CA GLU A 86 0.97 -0.94 -4.84
C GLU A 86 0.14 -1.11 -3.56
N ALA A 87 0.62 -0.57 -2.45
CA ALA A 87 -0.15 -0.58 -1.21
C ALA A 87 -1.47 0.20 -1.33
N LEU A 88 -1.48 1.36 -2.01
CA LEU A 88 -2.72 2.10 -2.29
C LEU A 88 -3.68 1.31 -3.19
N GLN A 89 -3.17 0.68 -4.25
CA GLN A 89 -3.95 -0.21 -5.12
C GLN A 89 -4.60 -1.34 -4.32
N ASP A 90 -3.86 -1.95 -3.38
CA ASP A 90 -4.36 -3.02 -2.51
C ASP A 90 -5.43 -2.50 -1.56
N ILE A 91 -5.18 -1.37 -0.89
CA ILE A 91 -6.16 -0.71 0.01
C ILE A 91 -7.46 -0.45 -0.75
N VAL A 92 -7.37 0.17 -1.94
CA VAL A 92 -8.57 0.48 -2.71
C VAL A 92 -9.29 -0.78 -3.12
N SER A 93 -8.58 -1.78 -3.66
CA SER A 93 -9.18 -3.03 -4.14
C SER A 93 -9.89 -3.82 -3.05
N LEU A 94 -9.41 -3.78 -1.80
CA LEU A 94 -10.02 -4.48 -0.66
C LEU A 94 -11.34 -3.85 -0.20
N GLU A 95 -11.55 -2.56 -0.48
CA GLU A 95 -12.77 -1.82 -0.12
C GLU A 95 -13.83 -1.83 -1.23
N LEU A 96 -13.50 -2.35 -2.42
CA LEU A 96 -14.45 -2.49 -3.52
C LEU A 96 -15.29 -3.76 -3.35
N ASN A 97 -16.60 -3.57 -3.20
CA ASN A 97 -17.57 -4.67 -3.14
C ASN A 97 -18.21 -4.87 -4.52
N GLU A 98 -18.09 -6.08 -5.08
CA GLU A 98 -18.60 -6.42 -6.42
C GLU A 98 -18.13 -5.48 -7.54
N GLU A 99 -17.00 -4.81 -7.33
CA GLU A 99 -16.40 -3.88 -8.29
C GLU A 99 -14.91 -4.14 -8.44
N TYR A 100 -14.35 -3.65 -9.55
CA TYR A 100 -12.93 -3.82 -9.87
C TYR A 100 -12.32 -2.50 -10.36
N LEU A 101 -11.02 -2.32 -10.12
CA LEU A 101 -10.26 -1.23 -10.73
C LEU A 101 -9.96 -1.56 -12.19
N TRP A 102 -10.45 -0.71 -13.10
CA TRP A 102 -10.23 -0.85 -14.53
C TRP A 102 -8.76 -0.57 -14.90
N PRO A 103 -8.04 -1.50 -15.55
CA PRO A 103 -6.59 -1.40 -15.72
C PRO A 103 -6.15 -0.66 -16.99
N SER A 104 -7.06 -0.01 -17.73
CA SER A 104 -6.75 0.71 -18.97
C SER A 104 -6.98 2.21 -18.82
N SER A 105 -6.17 3.00 -19.53
CA SER A 105 -6.42 4.42 -19.72
C SER A 105 -7.71 4.70 -20.49
N ASN A 106 -8.07 3.81 -21.42
CA ASN A 106 -9.29 3.95 -22.18
C ASN A 106 -10.48 3.48 -21.34
N PRO A 107 -11.59 4.23 -21.31
CA PRO A 107 -12.72 3.89 -20.44
C PRO A 107 -13.33 2.51 -20.78
N PRO A 108 -14.00 1.88 -19.80
CA PRO A 108 -14.76 0.64 -19.98
C PRO A 108 -16.04 0.90 -20.77
N MET A 109 -17.02 0.00 -20.71
CA MET A 109 -18.32 0.25 -21.30
C MET A 109 -19.01 1.44 -20.58
N LEU A 110 -19.28 2.50 -21.33
CA LEU A 110 -19.86 3.74 -20.82
C LEU A 110 -21.37 3.80 -21.02
N PRO A 111 -22.12 4.39 -20.06
CA PRO A 111 -23.52 4.72 -20.27
C PRO A 111 -23.67 5.97 -21.16
N ASN A 112 -24.87 6.53 -21.26
CA ASN A 112 -25.02 7.84 -21.90
C ASN A 112 -24.25 8.90 -21.11
N ASP A 113 -23.81 9.95 -21.79
CA ASP A 113 -22.94 10.98 -21.20
C ASP A 113 -23.53 11.58 -19.90
N LYS A 114 -24.82 11.92 -19.91
CA LYS A 114 -25.55 12.47 -18.75
C LYS A 114 -25.66 11.54 -17.54
N ASP A 115 -25.51 10.23 -17.75
CA ASP A 115 -25.66 9.20 -16.72
C ASP A 115 -24.32 8.94 -15.99
N ILE A 116 -23.20 9.47 -16.50
CA ILE A 116 -21.89 9.42 -15.83
C ILE A 116 -21.91 10.31 -14.58
N PRO A 117 -21.64 9.78 -13.38
CA PRO A 117 -21.73 10.55 -12.15
C PRO A 117 -20.55 11.52 -12.02
N ILE A 118 -20.82 12.81 -11.89
CA ILE A 118 -19.79 13.79 -11.55
C ILE A 118 -19.44 13.63 -10.07
N ALA A 119 -18.14 13.70 -9.74
CA ALA A 119 -17.67 13.57 -8.36
C ALA A 119 -18.31 14.64 -7.47
N LYS A 120 -18.84 14.21 -6.32
CA LYS A 120 -19.38 15.12 -5.30
C LYS A 120 -18.31 15.40 -4.27
N MET A 121 -17.77 16.61 -4.27
CA MET A 121 -16.66 17.02 -3.43
C MET A 121 -17.12 17.62 -2.09
N GLY A 122 -18.40 17.97 -1.97
CA GLY A 122 -18.91 18.64 -0.76
C GLY A 122 -18.41 20.09 -0.63
N ASN A 123 -17.90 20.65 -1.72
CA ASN A 123 -17.43 22.02 -1.83
C ASN A 123 -18.07 22.64 -3.10
N PRO A 124 -18.90 23.68 -2.97
CA PRO A 124 -19.63 24.25 -4.10
C PRO A 124 -18.74 24.74 -5.26
N VAL A 125 -17.52 25.22 -4.97
CA VAL A 125 -16.58 25.72 -6.00
C VAL A 125 -16.01 24.55 -6.79
N GLU A 126 -15.60 23.48 -6.10
CA GLU A 126 -15.06 22.28 -6.74
C GLU A 126 -16.12 21.49 -7.52
N ASP A 127 -17.37 21.49 -7.04
CA ASP A 127 -18.51 20.86 -7.71
C ASP A 127 -18.89 21.65 -8.98
N GLU A 128 -19.03 22.97 -8.89
CA GLU A 128 -19.36 23.84 -10.03
C GLU A 128 -18.28 23.77 -11.12
N TYR A 129 -16.99 23.75 -10.75
CA TYR A 129 -15.88 23.60 -11.70
C TYR A 129 -16.02 22.32 -12.55
N ARG A 130 -16.36 21.18 -11.91
CA ARG A 130 -16.57 19.91 -12.63
C ARG A 130 -17.81 19.93 -13.51
N HIS A 131 -18.88 20.61 -13.09
CA HIS A 131 -20.06 20.82 -13.93
C HIS A 131 -19.73 21.62 -15.20
N GLN A 132 -18.96 22.70 -15.08
CA GLN A 132 -18.52 23.50 -16.23
C GLN A 132 -17.59 22.72 -17.16
N LEU A 133 -16.67 21.91 -16.62
CA LEU A 133 -15.85 21.00 -17.44
C LEU A 133 -16.69 19.97 -18.19
N ALA A 134 -17.73 19.43 -17.55
CA ALA A 134 -18.65 18.48 -18.17
C ALA A 134 -19.40 19.10 -19.35
N GLU A 135 -19.83 20.36 -19.22
CA GLU A 135 -20.50 21.10 -20.29
C GLU A 135 -19.55 21.42 -21.45
N LYS A 136 -18.31 21.81 -21.15
CA LYS A 136 -17.31 22.18 -22.16
C LYS A 136 -16.79 20.98 -22.95
N TYR A 137 -16.47 19.87 -22.28
CA TYR A 137 -15.76 18.74 -22.90
C TYR A 137 -16.58 17.45 -23.06
N GLY A 138 -17.76 17.38 -22.43
CA GLY A 138 -18.52 16.14 -22.25
C GLY A 138 -17.92 15.26 -21.14
N ARG A 139 -18.75 14.40 -20.53
CA ARG A 139 -18.32 13.55 -19.40
C ARG A 139 -17.50 12.36 -19.83
N LYS A 140 -17.73 11.81 -21.03
CA LYS A 140 -17.01 10.61 -21.50
C LYS A 140 -15.50 10.82 -21.63
N ARG A 141 -15.07 11.98 -22.14
CA ARG A 141 -13.64 12.31 -22.27
C ARG A 141 -12.96 12.36 -20.89
N GLN A 142 -13.69 12.82 -19.89
CA GLN A 142 -13.21 12.97 -18.52
C GLN A 142 -13.07 11.64 -17.76
N LEU A 143 -13.37 10.49 -18.39
CA LEU A 143 -13.19 9.16 -17.81
C LEU A 143 -11.93 8.45 -18.31
N LEU A 144 -11.17 9.07 -19.21
CA LEU A 144 -9.83 8.59 -19.49
C LEU A 144 -9.03 8.60 -18.17
N SER A 145 -8.16 7.64 -17.95
CA SER A 145 -7.34 7.58 -16.74
C SER A 145 -5.86 7.53 -17.11
N GLY A 146 -4.98 8.02 -16.26
CA GLY A 146 -3.54 7.93 -16.51
C GLY A 146 -2.71 7.85 -15.24
N ILE A 147 -1.41 7.95 -15.46
CA ILE A 147 -0.42 8.13 -14.41
C ILE A 147 0.20 9.51 -14.57
N HIS A 148 0.27 10.27 -13.48
CA HIS A 148 1.13 11.45 -13.40
C HIS A 148 2.43 11.07 -12.72
N TYR A 149 3.54 11.32 -13.41
CA TYR A 149 4.87 11.06 -12.91
C TYR A 149 5.49 12.35 -12.40
N ASN A 150 5.67 12.46 -11.08
CA ASN A 150 6.19 13.63 -10.40
C ASN A 150 7.66 13.44 -10.07
N PHE A 151 8.50 14.41 -10.41
CA PHE A 151 9.94 14.36 -10.16
C PHE A 151 10.53 15.72 -9.76
N SER A 152 11.32 15.71 -8.69
CA SER A 152 12.23 16.78 -8.32
C SER A 152 13.64 16.25 -8.12
N PHE A 153 14.64 17.10 -8.40
CA PHE A 153 16.01 16.80 -8.00
C PHE A 153 16.18 16.95 -6.48
N ASP A 154 17.14 16.22 -5.91
CA ASP A 154 17.63 16.49 -4.57
C ASP A 154 18.08 17.96 -4.45
N GLU A 155 17.59 18.67 -3.44
CA GLU A 155 17.83 20.10 -3.31
C GLU A 155 19.31 20.41 -3.03
N GLN A 156 20.01 19.52 -2.33
CA GLN A 156 21.45 19.70 -2.07
C GLN A 156 22.25 19.54 -3.36
N PHE A 157 21.89 18.55 -4.19
CA PHE A 157 22.46 18.38 -5.53
C PHE A 157 22.26 19.64 -6.38
N LEU A 158 21.05 20.22 -6.42
CA LEU A 158 20.81 21.45 -7.19
C LEU A 158 21.63 22.64 -6.67
N LYS A 159 21.80 22.78 -5.35
CA LYS A 159 22.65 23.84 -4.76
C LYS A 159 24.11 23.68 -5.18
N LYS A 160 24.65 22.46 -5.11
CA LYS A 160 26.01 22.17 -5.60
C LYS A 160 26.15 22.44 -7.09
N LEU A 161 25.13 22.08 -7.89
CA LEU A 161 25.13 22.31 -9.34
C LEU A 161 25.12 23.81 -9.66
N HIS A 162 24.30 24.59 -8.95
CA HIS A 162 24.25 26.05 -9.05
C HIS A 162 25.64 26.66 -8.82
N ASP A 163 26.31 26.28 -7.73
CA ASP A 163 27.59 26.88 -7.33
C ASP A 163 28.70 26.68 -8.37
N ILE A 164 28.68 25.57 -9.11
CA ILE A 164 29.69 25.25 -10.13
C ILE A 164 29.32 25.71 -11.55
N THR A 165 28.06 26.05 -11.81
CA THR A 165 27.59 26.42 -13.16
C THR A 165 27.27 27.89 -13.30
N ASP A 166 26.45 28.45 -12.40
CA ASP A 166 25.92 29.80 -12.48
C ASP A 166 25.84 30.51 -11.11
N PRO A 167 26.95 30.61 -10.33
CA PRO A 167 26.93 31.15 -8.97
C PRO A 167 26.56 32.64 -8.87
N GLN A 168 26.41 33.32 -10.01
CA GLN A 168 26.00 34.73 -10.07
C GLN A 168 24.48 34.91 -10.14
N LYS A 169 23.71 33.86 -10.47
CA LYS A 169 22.25 33.89 -10.45
C LYS A 169 21.75 33.65 -9.03
N SER A 170 20.50 34.01 -8.76
CA SER A 170 19.86 33.52 -7.54
C SER A 170 19.61 32.01 -7.68
N PHE A 171 19.65 31.27 -6.57
CA PHE A 171 19.36 29.83 -6.58
C PHE A 171 17.96 29.55 -7.16
N LYS A 172 16.98 30.41 -6.86
CA LYS A 172 15.62 30.32 -7.41
C LYS A 172 15.63 30.43 -8.93
N ASP A 173 16.25 31.46 -9.49
CA ASP A 173 16.27 31.68 -10.95
C ASP A 173 17.03 30.56 -11.68
N PHE A 174 18.10 30.04 -11.07
CA PHE A 174 18.82 28.87 -11.58
C PHE A 174 17.94 27.62 -11.58
N LYS A 175 17.24 27.35 -10.47
CA LYS A 175 16.32 26.22 -10.34
C LYS A 175 15.18 26.32 -11.36
N ASP A 176 14.58 27.49 -11.48
CA ASP A 176 13.49 27.76 -12.43
C ASP A 176 13.97 27.55 -13.87
N ALA A 177 15.13 28.11 -14.25
CA ALA A 177 15.72 27.93 -15.58
C ALA A 177 16.06 26.45 -15.86
N THR A 178 16.54 25.72 -14.85
CA THR A 178 16.86 24.29 -14.96
C THR A 178 15.62 23.46 -15.25
N TYR A 179 14.54 23.64 -14.49
CA TYR A 179 13.30 22.92 -14.72
C TYR A 179 12.61 23.33 -16.03
N LEU A 180 12.62 24.61 -16.40
CA LEU A 180 12.06 25.08 -17.66
C LEU A 180 12.81 24.51 -18.87
N LYS A 181 14.15 24.43 -18.80
CA LYS A 181 14.95 23.73 -19.83
C LYS A 181 14.51 22.28 -20.01
N ILE A 182 14.38 21.55 -18.90
CA ILE A 182 13.93 20.16 -18.94
C ILE A 182 12.51 20.08 -19.52
N ALA A 183 11.60 20.97 -19.13
CA ALA A 183 10.23 21.00 -19.63
C ALA A 183 10.18 21.25 -21.15
N ARG A 184 10.93 22.22 -21.69
CA ARG A 184 11.03 22.48 -23.14
C ARG A 184 11.50 21.24 -23.89
N ASN A 185 12.57 20.61 -23.41
CA ASN A 185 13.13 19.42 -24.02
C ASN A 185 12.16 18.22 -23.92
N LEU A 186 11.53 18.00 -22.77
CA LEU A 186 10.49 16.97 -22.61
C LEU A 186 9.34 17.21 -23.58
N LEU A 187 8.83 18.42 -23.71
CA LEU A 187 7.75 18.74 -24.65
C LEU A 187 8.17 18.45 -26.09
N ARG A 188 9.41 18.76 -26.48
CA ARG A 188 9.94 18.47 -27.83
C ARG A 188 10.06 16.97 -28.12
N TYR A 189 10.52 16.19 -27.14
CA TYR A 189 10.83 14.76 -27.32
C TYR A 189 9.79 13.79 -26.74
N ARG A 190 8.67 14.28 -26.21
CA ARG A 190 7.62 13.47 -25.55
C ARG A 190 7.09 12.33 -26.41
N TRP A 191 7.10 12.47 -27.74
CA TRP A 191 6.66 11.42 -28.66
C TRP A 191 7.37 10.09 -28.37
N LEU A 192 8.66 10.12 -28.00
CA LEU A 192 9.41 8.91 -27.68
C LEU A 192 8.91 8.26 -26.37
N LEU A 193 8.63 9.06 -25.34
CA LEU A 193 8.05 8.54 -24.10
C LEU A 193 6.64 7.99 -24.35
N ILE A 194 5.81 8.69 -25.13
CA ILE A 194 4.45 8.24 -25.47
C ILE A 194 4.48 6.94 -26.27
N PHE A 195 5.46 6.73 -27.14
CA PHE A 195 5.67 5.44 -27.81
C PHE A 195 6.03 4.33 -26.82
N LEU A 196 7.00 4.58 -25.94
CA LEU A 196 7.53 3.57 -25.02
C LEU A 196 6.62 3.24 -23.84
N THR A 197 5.72 4.16 -23.48
CA THR A 197 4.79 4.02 -22.33
C THR A 197 3.33 3.89 -22.76
N GLY A 198 3.00 4.11 -24.03
CA GLY A 198 1.65 3.97 -24.57
C GLY A 198 1.15 2.52 -24.45
N ALA A 199 -0.03 2.36 -23.86
CA ALA A 199 -0.61 1.06 -23.55
C ALA A 199 -2.14 1.04 -23.73
N SER A 200 -2.68 2.00 -24.48
CA SER A 200 -4.12 2.17 -24.71
C SER A 200 -4.52 2.18 -26.20
N PRO A 201 -4.17 1.13 -26.98
CA PRO A 201 -4.36 1.08 -28.43
C PRO A 201 -5.79 0.74 -28.89
N VAL A 202 -6.63 0.17 -28.02
CA VAL A 202 -7.99 -0.29 -28.35
C VAL A 202 -8.99 0.34 -27.37
N PHE A 203 -10.20 0.64 -27.82
CA PHE A 203 -11.26 1.26 -27.02
C PHE A 203 -12.65 0.69 -27.35
N ASP A 204 -13.59 0.85 -26.42
CA ASP A 204 -14.96 0.36 -26.58
C ASP A 204 -15.82 1.29 -27.47
N LYS A 205 -16.74 0.68 -28.22
CA LYS A 205 -17.72 1.39 -29.08
C LYS A 205 -18.58 2.44 -28.37
N THR A 206 -18.70 2.36 -27.04
CA THR A 206 -19.51 3.29 -26.24
C THR A 206 -18.79 4.60 -25.90
N TYR A 207 -17.51 4.76 -26.25
CA TYR A 207 -16.72 5.95 -25.95
C TYR A 207 -17.27 7.22 -26.68
N MET A 208 -16.62 7.72 -27.72
CA MET A 208 -17.11 8.90 -28.46
C MET A 208 -17.44 8.51 -29.90
N GLU A 209 -18.65 8.85 -30.37
CA GLU A 209 -19.15 8.48 -31.70
C GLU A 209 -18.20 8.93 -32.81
N GLN A 210 -17.71 10.18 -32.76
CA GLN A 210 -16.74 10.72 -33.72
C GLN A 210 -15.38 10.01 -33.72
N CYS A 211 -15.02 9.32 -32.64
CA CYS A 211 -13.78 8.55 -32.53
C CYS A 211 -13.99 7.14 -33.06
N VAL A 212 -15.10 6.50 -32.67
CA VAL A 212 -15.53 5.19 -33.17
C VAL A 212 -15.71 5.22 -34.70
N ALA A 213 -16.32 6.27 -35.25
CA ALA A 213 -16.55 6.42 -36.69
C ALA A 213 -15.27 6.53 -37.53
N ARG A 214 -14.15 6.92 -36.91
CA ARG A 214 -12.82 6.99 -37.55
C ARG A 214 -12.00 5.72 -37.33
N GLY A 215 -12.43 4.84 -36.42
CA GLY A 215 -11.71 3.65 -36.00
C GLY A 215 -11.94 2.46 -36.91
N GLU A 216 -10.94 1.60 -36.98
CA GLU A 216 -11.07 0.22 -37.47
C GLU A 216 -11.52 -0.68 -36.32
N SER A 217 -12.01 -1.88 -36.64
CA SER A 217 -12.55 -2.79 -35.64
C SER A 217 -12.34 -4.25 -36.04
N ASP A 218 -11.94 -5.07 -35.07
CA ASP A 218 -11.77 -6.51 -35.23
C ASP A 218 -13.04 -7.30 -34.84
N ASP A 219 -13.97 -6.66 -34.10
CA ASP A 219 -15.22 -7.26 -33.62
C ASP A 219 -16.37 -6.20 -33.59
N GLU A 220 -17.54 -6.48 -33.01
CA GLU A 220 -18.66 -5.50 -33.00
C GLU A 220 -18.49 -4.34 -31.99
N LYS A 221 -17.47 -4.38 -31.12
CA LYS A 221 -17.35 -3.53 -29.93
C LYS A 221 -15.95 -2.94 -29.71
N SER A 222 -14.89 -3.56 -30.23
CA SER A 222 -13.49 -3.17 -30.00
C SER A 222 -12.95 -2.37 -31.18
N PHE A 223 -12.65 -1.09 -30.97
CA PHE A 223 -12.18 -0.17 -32.01
C PHE A 223 -10.74 0.27 -31.77
N TYR A 224 -9.99 0.54 -32.83
CA TYR A 224 -8.59 0.99 -32.79
C TYR A 224 -8.25 1.83 -34.02
N TYR A 225 -7.10 2.52 -34.00
CA TYR A 225 -6.46 3.01 -35.23
C TYR A 225 -5.21 2.18 -35.51
N LEU A 226 -4.89 1.92 -36.78
CA LEU A 226 -3.93 0.91 -37.20
C LEU A 226 -2.61 0.93 -36.42
N ASN A 227 -1.98 2.10 -36.29
CA ASN A 227 -0.68 2.29 -35.64
C ASN A 227 -0.77 2.94 -34.24
N MET A 228 -1.97 3.03 -33.67
CA MET A 228 -2.17 3.76 -32.42
C MET A 228 -1.53 3.03 -31.25
N ASN A 229 -0.69 3.75 -30.53
CA ASN A 229 -0.11 3.35 -29.26
C ASN A 229 -0.93 3.82 -28.06
N SER A 230 -1.54 5.00 -28.15
CA SER A 230 -2.29 5.61 -27.05
C SER A 230 -3.45 6.47 -27.55
N LEU A 231 -4.70 6.03 -27.33
CA LEU A 231 -5.87 6.86 -27.59
C LEU A 231 -5.93 8.05 -26.63
N ARG A 232 -5.50 7.87 -25.37
CA ARG A 232 -5.48 8.93 -24.36
C ARG A 232 -4.64 10.14 -24.77
N ASN A 233 -3.56 9.91 -25.49
CA ASN A 233 -2.69 10.95 -26.03
C ASN A 233 -3.12 11.44 -27.43
N SER A 234 -4.12 10.81 -28.04
CA SER A 234 -4.60 11.14 -29.37
C SER A 234 -5.53 12.35 -29.41
N GLU A 235 -6.01 12.63 -30.61
CA GLU A 235 -7.09 13.57 -30.85
C GLU A 235 -8.40 13.31 -30.07
N CYS A 236 -8.64 12.05 -29.77
CA CYS A 236 -9.79 11.55 -29.01
C CYS A 236 -9.51 11.47 -27.52
N GLY A 237 -8.33 11.92 -27.11
CA GLY A 237 -7.80 11.88 -25.77
C GLY A 237 -8.08 13.11 -24.92
N TYR A 238 -7.27 13.28 -23.87
CA TYR A 238 -7.28 14.47 -23.02
C TYR A 238 -6.48 15.61 -23.66
N ARG A 239 -7.20 16.60 -24.19
CA ARG A 239 -6.64 17.84 -24.72
C ARG A 239 -7.66 18.98 -24.64
N ASN A 240 -7.19 20.22 -24.57
CA ASN A 240 -8.04 21.40 -24.69
C ASN A 240 -8.70 21.44 -26.09
N GLU A 241 -9.80 22.18 -26.25
CA GLU A 241 -10.56 22.23 -27.52
C GLU A 241 -9.72 22.77 -28.69
N LYS A 242 -8.83 23.70 -28.37
CA LYS A 242 -7.84 24.27 -29.28
C LYS A 242 -6.46 24.17 -28.63
N PRO A 243 -5.39 24.08 -29.44
CA PRO A 243 -4.03 24.17 -28.93
C PRO A 243 -3.81 25.51 -28.22
N LEU A 244 -3.32 25.47 -26.98
CA LEU A 244 -2.92 26.63 -26.19
C LEU A 244 -1.40 26.66 -26.12
N TYR A 245 -0.82 27.82 -26.40
CA TYR A 245 0.63 28.00 -26.41
C TYR A 245 1.02 28.92 -25.26
N VAL A 246 1.80 28.38 -24.32
CA VAL A 246 2.28 29.08 -23.11
C VAL A 246 3.80 29.16 -23.19
N SER A 247 4.39 30.30 -22.85
CA SER A 247 5.84 30.46 -22.84
C SER A 247 6.48 29.58 -21.76
N PHE A 248 7.54 28.86 -22.14
CA PHE A 248 8.42 28.15 -21.21
C PHE A 248 9.79 28.83 -21.13
N ASP A 249 9.95 30.06 -21.63
CA ASP A 249 11.23 30.77 -21.67
C ASP A 249 11.60 31.33 -20.28
N SER A 250 10.61 31.85 -19.55
CA SER A 250 10.75 32.26 -18.15
C SER A 250 9.51 31.93 -17.33
N LEU A 251 9.69 31.80 -16.01
CA LEU A 251 8.57 31.50 -15.11
C LEU A 251 7.55 32.65 -15.06
N THR A 252 8.02 33.88 -15.19
CA THR A 252 7.15 35.07 -15.24
C THR A 252 6.26 35.06 -16.47
N GLU A 253 6.81 34.76 -17.64
CA GLU A 253 6.01 34.66 -18.87
C GLU A 253 5.04 33.47 -18.82
N TYR A 254 5.49 32.31 -18.33
CA TYR A 254 4.63 31.14 -18.13
C TYR A 254 3.39 31.48 -17.28
N VAL A 255 3.59 32.18 -16.15
CA VAL A 255 2.49 32.59 -15.27
C VAL A 255 1.61 33.64 -15.95
N HIS A 256 2.20 34.64 -16.59
CA HIS A 256 1.48 35.70 -17.29
C HIS A 256 0.56 35.14 -18.39
N ASP A 257 1.06 34.22 -19.22
CA ASP A 257 0.29 33.62 -20.30
C ASP A 257 -0.89 32.79 -19.77
N LEU A 258 -0.70 32.05 -18.67
CA LEU A 258 -1.79 31.32 -18.01
C LEU A 258 -2.83 32.25 -17.40
N GLN A 259 -2.41 33.37 -16.80
CA GLN A 259 -3.34 34.39 -16.29
C GLN A 259 -4.15 34.98 -17.44
N ALA A 260 -3.50 35.34 -18.55
CA ALA A 260 -4.17 35.88 -19.72
C ALA A 260 -5.20 34.89 -20.32
N LEU A 261 -4.91 33.59 -20.32
CA LEU A 261 -5.85 32.55 -20.78
C LEU A 261 -7.07 32.40 -19.84
N ILE A 262 -6.90 32.64 -18.54
CA ILE A 262 -8.01 32.63 -17.57
C ILE A 262 -8.84 33.92 -17.71
N GLU A 263 -8.20 35.07 -17.81
CA GLU A 263 -8.86 36.38 -17.98
C GLU A 263 -9.66 36.48 -19.29
N SER A 264 -9.21 35.77 -20.32
CA SER A 264 -9.91 35.67 -21.62
C SER A 264 -10.97 34.57 -21.67
N GLU A 265 -11.24 33.89 -20.55
CA GLU A 265 -12.21 32.78 -20.43
C GLU A 265 -11.90 31.58 -21.34
N GLU A 266 -10.68 31.49 -21.90
CA GLU A 266 -10.23 30.30 -22.62
C GLU A 266 -10.03 29.11 -21.69
N LEU A 267 -9.65 29.40 -20.44
CA LEU A 267 -9.55 28.47 -19.31
C LEU A 267 -10.44 28.96 -18.16
N LEU A 268 -11.18 28.04 -17.54
CA LEU A 268 -11.94 28.25 -16.30
C LEU A 268 -10.98 28.41 -15.11
N SER A 269 -9.88 27.68 -15.12
CA SER A 269 -8.81 27.79 -14.14
C SER A 269 -7.51 27.19 -14.68
N VAL A 270 -6.40 27.43 -13.98
CA VAL A 270 -5.10 26.81 -14.30
C VAL A 270 -5.16 25.27 -14.28
N LYS A 271 -6.09 24.67 -13.52
CA LYS A 271 -6.26 23.20 -13.47
C LYS A 271 -6.66 22.62 -14.83
N GLU A 272 -7.36 23.41 -15.66
CA GLU A 272 -7.83 23.02 -17.00
C GLU A 272 -6.74 23.05 -18.08
N PHE A 273 -5.58 23.68 -17.84
CA PHE A 273 -4.53 23.78 -18.85
C PHE A 273 -3.88 22.41 -19.13
N TYR A 274 -4.35 21.68 -20.14
CA TYR A 274 -3.93 20.30 -20.43
C TYR A 274 -2.60 20.26 -21.19
N SER A 275 -1.50 20.57 -20.48
CA SER A 275 -0.14 20.37 -20.97
C SER A 275 0.41 18.98 -20.62
N PRO A 276 1.14 18.31 -21.54
CA PRO A 276 1.85 17.06 -21.24
C PRO A 276 2.84 17.17 -20.06
N VAL A 277 3.48 18.33 -19.90
CA VAL A 277 4.42 18.62 -18.80
C VAL A 277 3.95 19.88 -18.07
N ARG A 278 3.84 19.80 -16.74
CA ARG A 278 3.51 20.95 -15.89
C ARG A 278 4.63 21.22 -14.90
N VAL A 279 4.88 22.50 -14.64
CA VAL A 279 5.71 22.96 -13.52
C VAL A 279 4.84 23.14 -12.29
N LYS A 280 5.30 22.68 -11.13
CA LYS A 280 4.50 22.63 -9.90
C LYS A 280 5.21 23.31 -8.74
N THR A 281 4.40 23.84 -7.83
CA THR A 281 4.80 24.41 -6.53
C THR A 281 4.67 23.34 -5.45
N ALA A 282 5.40 23.50 -4.34
CA ALA A 282 5.36 22.59 -3.20
C ALA A 282 4.02 22.58 -2.44
N ARG A 283 3.24 23.68 -2.45
CA ARG A 283 2.01 23.82 -1.66
C ARG A 283 0.74 23.65 -2.50
N GLY A 284 0.69 24.26 -3.67
CA GLY A 284 -0.39 24.08 -4.65
C GLY A 284 -1.71 24.80 -4.33
N LYS A 285 -1.77 25.68 -3.32
CA LYS A 285 -3.02 26.37 -2.94
C LYS A 285 -3.32 27.55 -3.87
N HIS A 286 -2.31 28.39 -4.11
CA HIS A 286 -2.36 29.51 -5.04
C HIS A 286 -1.26 29.35 -6.09
N PRO A 287 -1.40 28.40 -7.02
CA PRO A 287 -0.28 27.88 -7.80
C PRO A 287 0.48 28.94 -8.60
N LEU A 288 -0.22 29.90 -9.22
CA LEU A 288 0.41 30.95 -10.01
C LEU A 288 1.20 31.95 -9.15
N GLU A 289 0.66 32.34 -7.99
CA GLU A 289 1.32 33.25 -7.05
C GLU A 289 2.53 32.58 -6.38
N GLU A 290 2.35 31.32 -5.96
CA GLU A 290 3.41 30.51 -5.35
C GLU A 290 4.56 30.26 -6.31
N LEU A 291 4.29 30.02 -7.61
CA LEU A 291 5.36 29.90 -8.62
C LEU A 291 6.19 31.19 -8.72
N LEU A 292 5.55 32.37 -8.72
CA LEU A 292 6.29 33.64 -8.75
C LEU A 292 7.13 33.85 -7.48
N GLN A 293 6.59 33.50 -6.31
CA GLN A 293 7.25 33.71 -5.01
C GLN A 293 8.34 32.68 -4.71
N ASP A 294 8.00 31.39 -4.78
CA ASP A 294 8.83 30.27 -4.29
C ASP A 294 9.59 29.55 -5.41
N GLY A 295 9.15 29.74 -6.66
CA GLY A 295 9.73 29.09 -7.85
C GLY A 295 9.19 27.67 -8.06
N ILE A 296 9.77 26.98 -9.04
CA ILE A 296 9.39 25.62 -9.40
C ILE A 296 9.92 24.65 -8.34
N ALA A 297 9.06 23.80 -7.79
CA ALA A 297 9.43 22.74 -6.88
C ALA A 297 9.76 21.44 -7.62
N TYR A 298 8.89 21.03 -8.55
CA TYR A 298 9.01 19.77 -9.28
C TYR A 298 8.31 19.83 -10.65
N LEU A 299 8.55 18.80 -11.49
CA LEU A 299 7.87 18.58 -12.75
C LEU A 299 6.84 17.45 -12.64
N GLU A 300 5.69 17.63 -13.27
CA GLU A 300 4.61 16.65 -13.40
C GLU A 300 4.45 16.26 -14.88
N LEU A 301 4.68 14.99 -15.21
CA LEU A 301 4.46 14.44 -16.56
C LEU A 301 3.12 13.71 -16.59
N ARG A 302 2.22 14.11 -17.50
CA ARG A 302 0.80 13.69 -17.48
C ARG A 302 0.38 12.79 -18.65
N PHE A 303 1.31 12.38 -19.51
CA PHE A 303 1.01 11.64 -20.74
C PHE A 303 1.27 10.12 -20.62
N ILE A 304 1.49 9.61 -19.41
CA ILE A 304 1.75 8.20 -19.15
C ILE A 304 0.42 7.45 -19.06
N ASP A 305 0.25 6.42 -19.88
CA ASP A 305 -0.94 5.56 -19.86
C ASP A 305 -0.90 4.59 -18.66
N LEU A 306 -2.07 4.17 -18.21
CA LEU A 306 -2.19 2.93 -17.44
C LEU A 306 -1.87 1.76 -18.36
N ASN A 307 -0.90 0.95 -17.92
CA ASN A 307 -0.49 -0.25 -18.61
C ASN A 307 -1.16 -1.50 -18.02
N PRO A 308 -2.10 -2.16 -18.72
CA PRO A 308 -2.84 -3.31 -18.21
C PRO A 308 -2.02 -4.59 -18.09
N LEU A 309 -0.72 -4.56 -18.45
CA LEU A 309 0.21 -5.64 -18.20
C LEU A 309 0.71 -5.65 -16.74
N TYR A 310 0.59 -4.52 -16.03
CA TYR A 310 1.04 -4.35 -14.65
C TYR A 310 -0.12 -4.00 -13.74
N LYS A 311 -0.20 -4.65 -12.57
CA LYS A 311 -1.25 -4.43 -11.56
C LYS A 311 -1.42 -2.95 -11.19
N ILE A 312 -0.31 -2.24 -10.99
CA ILE A 312 -0.34 -0.82 -10.63
C ILE A 312 -0.32 0.13 -11.85
N GLY A 313 -0.41 -0.38 -13.07
CA GLY A 313 -0.46 0.43 -14.30
C GLY A 313 0.90 0.93 -14.81
N ILE A 314 2.01 0.69 -14.10
CA ILE A 314 3.37 1.04 -14.53
C ILE A 314 4.37 0.00 -13.98
N SER A 315 5.54 -0.11 -14.61
CA SER A 315 6.64 -0.96 -14.15
C SER A 315 7.79 -0.12 -13.58
N LYS A 316 8.60 -0.72 -12.69
CA LYS A 316 9.81 -0.06 -12.16
C LYS A 316 10.77 0.33 -13.29
N GLU A 317 10.93 -0.52 -14.30
CA GLU A 317 11.78 -0.23 -15.47
C GLU A 317 11.26 0.97 -16.26
N SER A 318 9.94 1.14 -16.38
CA SER A 318 9.34 2.29 -17.04
C SER A 318 9.60 3.58 -16.25
N MET A 319 9.46 3.53 -14.92
CA MET A 319 9.81 4.65 -14.03
C MET A 319 11.30 5.01 -14.14
N THR A 320 12.19 4.01 -14.10
CA THR A 320 13.64 4.21 -14.27
C THR A 320 13.97 4.82 -15.62
N PHE A 321 13.31 4.36 -16.69
CA PHE A 321 13.50 4.93 -18.02
C PHE A 321 13.05 6.39 -18.10
N ILE A 322 11.88 6.73 -17.55
CA ILE A 322 11.38 8.12 -17.49
C ILE A 322 12.38 9.00 -16.73
N HIS A 323 12.89 8.54 -15.59
CA HIS A 323 13.91 9.27 -14.83
C HIS A 323 15.20 9.49 -15.65
N LEU A 324 15.75 8.44 -16.28
CA LEU A 324 16.91 8.58 -17.18
C LEU A 324 16.63 9.55 -18.33
N PHE A 325 15.40 9.55 -18.85
CA PHE A 325 15.00 10.46 -19.91
C PHE A 325 14.98 11.92 -19.43
N ILE A 326 14.50 12.19 -18.20
CA ILE A 326 14.56 13.52 -17.58
C ILE A 326 16.01 14.00 -17.43
N LEU A 327 16.92 13.14 -16.95
CA LEU A 327 18.35 13.47 -16.85
C LEU A 327 18.96 13.75 -18.22
N TYR A 328 18.57 12.97 -19.22
CA TYR A 328 18.98 13.21 -20.61
C TYR A 328 18.47 14.56 -21.12
N MET A 329 17.23 14.97 -20.81
CA MET A 329 16.70 16.29 -21.17
C MET A 329 17.46 17.44 -20.48
N LEU A 330 17.96 17.25 -19.25
CA LEU A 330 18.84 18.20 -18.57
C LEU A 330 20.19 18.34 -19.30
N LEU A 331 20.77 17.23 -19.75
CA LEU A 331 22.09 17.22 -20.39
C LEU A 331 22.05 17.55 -21.88
N LYS A 332 20.88 17.48 -22.52
CA LYS A 332 20.71 17.94 -23.90
C LYS A 332 20.94 19.46 -23.99
N GLU A 333 21.35 19.93 -25.15
CA GLU A 333 21.46 21.38 -25.39
C GLU A 333 20.10 22.06 -25.21
N ASP A 334 20.15 23.31 -24.76
CA ASP A 334 18.96 24.12 -24.55
C ASP A 334 18.67 24.90 -25.83
N GLU A 335 17.52 24.63 -26.44
CA GLU A 335 17.08 25.29 -27.68
C GLU A 335 15.83 26.14 -27.39
N PRO A 336 15.65 27.29 -28.07
CA PRO A 336 14.42 28.07 -27.97
C PRO A 336 13.18 27.21 -28.21
N PHE A 337 12.10 27.45 -27.47
CA PHE A 337 10.86 26.68 -27.60
C PHE A 337 9.64 27.61 -27.73
N GLY A 338 9.65 28.39 -28.81
CA GLY A 338 8.58 29.34 -29.10
C GLY A 338 7.31 28.65 -29.63
N VAL A 339 6.35 29.47 -30.08
CA VAL A 339 5.05 28.98 -30.58
C VAL A 339 5.21 28.02 -31.78
N GLU A 340 6.14 28.29 -32.71
CA GLU A 340 6.36 27.41 -33.86
C GLU A 340 7.01 26.07 -33.47
N ASP A 341 7.91 26.07 -32.47
CA ASP A 341 8.45 24.83 -31.90
C ASP A 341 7.35 23.99 -31.24
N GLN A 342 6.45 24.65 -30.49
CA GLN A 342 5.32 23.99 -29.85
C GLN A 342 4.36 23.38 -30.88
N LYS A 343 4.06 24.09 -31.98
CA LYS A 343 3.28 23.56 -33.11
C LYS A 343 3.95 22.33 -33.72
N MET A 344 5.26 22.39 -33.96
CA MET A 344 6.01 21.26 -34.52
C MET A 344 6.04 20.07 -33.55
N ALA A 345 6.19 20.31 -32.25
CA ALA A 345 6.13 19.27 -31.24
C ALA A 345 4.73 18.62 -31.16
N ASN A 346 3.66 19.40 -31.31
CA ASN A 346 2.28 18.90 -31.42
C ASN A 346 2.10 18.06 -32.69
N LEU A 347 2.59 18.53 -33.83
CA LEU A 347 2.56 17.77 -35.08
C LEU A 347 3.28 16.42 -34.95
N ASN A 348 4.50 16.41 -34.39
CA ASN A 348 5.25 15.18 -34.17
C ASN A 348 4.57 14.22 -33.19
N HIS A 349 3.87 14.76 -32.19
CA HIS A 349 3.04 13.96 -31.31
C HIS A 349 1.89 13.31 -32.08
N ASP A 350 1.08 14.09 -32.80
CA ASP A 350 -0.06 13.57 -33.56
C ASP A 350 0.38 12.58 -34.65
N GLN A 351 1.52 12.85 -35.29
CA GLN A 351 2.12 11.98 -36.30
C GLN A 351 2.50 10.61 -35.71
N LEU A 352 3.02 10.56 -34.49
CA LEU A 352 3.31 9.29 -33.80
C LEU A 352 2.01 8.49 -33.60
N ILE A 353 0.94 9.15 -33.17
CA ILE A 353 -0.34 8.48 -32.93
C ILE A 353 -0.92 7.88 -34.22
N MET A 354 -0.75 8.58 -35.35
CA MET A 354 -1.29 8.16 -36.65
C MET A 354 -0.42 7.13 -37.38
N GLU A 355 0.90 7.31 -37.38
CA GLU A 355 1.84 6.52 -38.19
C GLU A 355 2.74 5.59 -37.37
N GLY A 356 2.68 5.68 -36.04
CA GLY A 356 3.57 4.94 -35.15
C GLY A 356 5.03 5.36 -35.29
N ILE A 357 5.94 4.53 -34.77
CA ILE A 357 7.38 4.84 -34.76
C ILE A 357 8.02 4.85 -36.16
N LYS A 358 7.32 4.36 -37.18
CA LYS A 358 7.77 4.42 -38.58
C LYS A 358 7.42 5.74 -39.25
N GLY A 359 6.63 6.58 -38.59
CA GLY A 359 6.21 7.88 -39.10
C GLY A 359 7.35 8.89 -39.25
N CYS A 360 7.01 9.99 -39.93
CA CYS A 360 7.92 11.11 -40.12
C CYS A 360 8.14 11.91 -38.81
N LEU A 361 9.39 12.21 -38.45
CA LEU A 361 9.67 13.24 -37.45
C LEU A 361 10.06 14.54 -38.15
N HIS A 362 9.22 15.57 -38.00
CA HIS A 362 9.49 16.90 -38.52
C HIS A 362 10.53 17.61 -37.66
N ASP A 363 11.58 18.15 -38.30
CA ASP A 363 12.56 19.04 -37.70
C ASP A 363 12.73 20.31 -38.57
N TYR A 364 13.52 21.29 -38.12
CA TYR A 364 13.76 22.54 -38.86
C TYR A 364 14.54 22.35 -40.19
N GLY A 365 14.93 21.13 -40.56
CA GLY A 365 15.52 20.81 -41.85
C GLY A 365 14.51 20.23 -42.83
N ASP A 366 14.66 20.53 -44.12
CA ASP A 366 13.81 20.01 -45.22
C ASP A 366 13.88 18.46 -45.40
N SER A 367 14.53 17.72 -44.51
CA SER A 367 14.67 16.26 -44.56
C SER A 367 13.95 15.58 -43.40
N CYS A 368 12.79 14.99 -43.69
CA CYS A 368 12.10 14.09 -42.76
C CYS A 368 12.94 12.83 -42.49
N GLY A 369 13.44 12.68 -41.25
CA GLY A 369 13.96 11.40 -40.75
C GLY A 369 12.84 10.59 -40.10
N THR A 370 12.94 9.27 -40.08
CA THR A 370 11.92 8.45 -39.40
C THR A 370 12.03 8.62 -37.88
N MET A 371 10.89 8.57 -37.17
CA MET A 371 10.88 8.60 -35.71
C MET A 371 11.74 7.48 -35.11
N GLU A 372 11.71 6.28 -35.70
CA GLU A 372 12.58 5.16 -35.32
C GLU A 372 14.07 5.53 -35.36
N GLN A 373 14.55 6.10 -36.46
CA GLN A 373 15.96 6.51 -36.57
C GLN A 373 16.33 7.53 -35.49
N LYS A 374 15.46 8.51 -35.26
CA LYS A 374 15.67 9.55 -34.24
C LYS A 374 15.61 8.97 -32.83
N ALA A 375 14.74 7.98 -32.58
CA ALA A 375 14.63 7.28 -31.31
C ALA A 375 15.90 6.47 -31.02
N LEU A 376 16.43 5.76 -32.01
CA LEU A 376 17.70 5.03 -31.89
C LEU A 376 18.89 5.95 -31.60
N ILE A 377 18.91 7.15 -32.19
CA ILE A 377 19.90 8.18 -31.86
C ILE A 377 19.76 8.60 -30.39
N CYS A 378 18.54 8.87 -29.93
CA CYS A 378 18.29 9.20 -28.51
C CYS A 378 18.75 8.06 -27.58
N MET A 379 18.49 6.80 -27.92
CA MET A 379 18.95 5.64 -27.13
C MET A 379 20.47 5.58 -27.07
N GLN A 380 21.16 5.83 -28.18
CA GLN A 380 22.62 5.87 -28.18
C GLN A 380 23.17 7.02 -27.32
N GLU A 381 22.58 8.21 -27.41
CA GLU A 381 22.98 9.35 -26.58
C GLU A 381 22.73 9.09 -25.08
N MET A 382 21.61 8.46 -24.71
CA MET A 382 21.35 8.06 -23.33
C MET A 382 22.34 6.99 -22.85
N GLN A 383 22.73 6.06 -23.72
CA GLN A 383 23.76 5.06 -23.40
C GLN A 383 25.13 5.72 -23.16
N ASP A 384 25.49 6.70 -23.99
CA ASP A 384 26.71 7.50 -23.84
C ASP A 384 26.66 8.31 -22.52
N MET A 385 25.51 8.88 -22.17
CA MET A 385 25.29 9.57 -20.90
C MET A 385 25.59 8.65 -19.69
N ILE A 386 25.02 7.44 -19.67
CA ILE A 386 25.27 6.47 -18.59
C ILE A 386 26.76 6.09 -18.56
N GLN A 387 27.37 5.80 -19.71
CA GLN A 387 28.79 5.44 -19.79
C GLN A 387 29.71 6.55 -19.27
N LEU A 388 29.32 7.82 -19.44
CA LEU A 388 30.11 8.96 -18.99
C LEU A 388 29.95 9.25 -17.49
N LEU A 389 28.73 9.07 -16.95
CA LEU A 389 28.36 9.47 -15.59
C LEU A 389 28.43 8.32 -14.58
N ASN A 390 27.99 7.12 -14.96
CA ASN A 390 27.90 5.96 -14.08
C ASN A 390 28.15 4.63 -14.83
N PRO A 391 29.36 4.39 -15.37
CA PRO A 391 29.67 3.24 -16.22
C PRO A 391 29.57 1.87 -15.52
N GLU A 392 29.62 1.84 -14.20
CA GLU A 392 29.56 0.59 -13.43
C GLU A 392 28.14 0.05 -13.28
N ASP A 393 27.13 0.90 -13.48
CA ASP A 393 25.72 0.52 -13.32
C ASP A 393 25.14 -0.11 -14.58
N LYS A 394 25.26 -1.44 -14.63
CA LYS A 394 24.72 -2.24 -15.73
C LYS A 394 23.19 -2.29 -15.75
N GLN A 395 22.51 -2.03 -14.62
CA GLN A 395 21.05 -2.09 -14.57
C GLN A 395 20.45 -0.95 -15.41
N LEU A 396 20.99 0.26 -15.31
CA LEU A 396 20.54 1.39 -16.11
C LEU A 396 20.70 1.14 -17.62
N SER A 397 21.81 0.51 -18.02
CA SER A 397 22.04 0.13 -19.42
C SER A 397 21.05 -0.92 -19.92
N ASN A 398 20.67 -1.89 -19.07
CA ASN A 398 19.67 -2.90 -19.42
C ASN A 398 18.29 -2.27 -19.67
N VAL A 399 17.91 -1.25 -18.90
CA VAL A 399 16.66 -0.50 -19.11
C VAL A 399 16.65 0.16 -20.50
N LEU A 400 17.76 0.77 -20.92
CA LEU A 400 17.86 1.37 -22.26
C LEU A 400 17.84 0.33 -23.39
N ASN A 401 18.48 -0.82 -23.19
CA ASN A 401 18.45 -1.91 -24.16
C ASN A 401 17.01 -2.43 -24.36
N GLY A 402 16.24 -2.62 -23.28
CA GLY A 402 14.84 -3.00 -23.39
C GLY A 402 13.97 -1.96 -24.13
N ALA A 403 14.24 -0.66 -23.92
CA ALA A 403 13.57 0.40 -24.68
C ALA A 403 13.95 0.38 -26.17
N LYS A 404 15.23 0.15 -26.47
CA LYS A 404 15.74 -0.01 -27.85
C LYS A 404 15.11 -1.20 -28.56
N ASP A 405 14.94 -2.32 -27.86
CA ASP A 405 14.32 -3.52 -28.43
C ASP A 405 12.85 -3.26 -28.82
N LYS A 406 12.10 -2.52 -28.01
CA LYS A 406 10.72 -2.08 -28.34
C LYS A 406 10.67 -1.14 -29.54
N ILE A 407 11.67 -0.28 -29.73
CA ILE A 407 11.78 0.60 -30.90
C ILE A 407 12.00 -0.22 -32.17
N LEU A 408 12.92 -1.19 -32.12
CA LEU A 408 13.25 -2.06 -33.26
C LEU A 408 12.13 -3.07 -33.58
N ASN A 409 11.36 -3.47 -32.57
CA ASN A 409 10.27 -4.44 -32.69
C ASN A 409 8.96 -3.84 -32.12
N PRO A 410 8.26 -2.96 -32.86
CA PRO A 410 7.10 -2.23 -32.34
C PRO A 410 5.94 -3.14 -31.88
N ASP A 411 5.81 -4.35 -32.43
CA ASP A 411 4.82 -5.34 -31.97
C ASP A 411 5.08 -5.84 -30.54
N GLN A 412 6.32 -5.67 -30.04
CA GLN A 412 6.72 -5.96 -28.66
C GLN A 412 6.64 -4.72 -27.74
N SER A 413 6.22 -3.57 -28.26
CA SER A 413 5.85 -2.43 -27.41
C SER A 413 4.64 -2.78 -26.53
N PHE A 414 4.39 -2.00 -25.47
CA PHE A 414 3.24 -2.25 -24.60
C PHE A 414 1.92 -2.20 -25.40
N ALA A 415 1.73 -1.19 -26.25
CA ALA A 415 0.60 -1.12 -27.16
C ALA A 415 0.51 -2.34 -28.11
N GLY A 416 1.63 -2.78 -28.68
CA GLY A 416 1.65 -3.96 -29.57
C GLY A 416 1.17 -5.23 -28.87
N ILE A 417 1.67 -5.48 -27.65
CA ILE A 417 1.27 -6.62 -26.82
C ILE A 417 -0.21 -6.50 -26.43
N VAL A 418 -0.64 -5.36 -25.90
CA VAL A 418 -2.04 -5.15 -25.47
C VAL A 418 -3.01 -5.31 -26.63
N LYS A 419 -2.71 -4.74 -27.81
CA LYS A 419 -3.54 -4.90 -29.00
C LYS A 419 -3.67 -6.38 -29.39
N SER A 420 -2.54 -7.11 -29.44
CA SER A 420 -2.51 -8.53 -29.77
C SER A 420 -3.31 -9.38 -28.77
N GLU A 421 -3.20 -9.13 -27.46
CA GLU A 421 -3.96 -9.85 -26.44
C GLU A 421 -5.46 -9.52 -26.48
N VAL A 422 -5.82 -8.27 -26.78
CA VAL A 422 -7.23 -7.87 -27.00
C VAL A 422 -7.83 -8.57 -28.22
N GLN A 423 -7.08 -8.69 -29.31
CA GLN A 423 -7.50 -9.38 -30.54
C GLN A 423 -7.80 -10.88 -30.35
N GLN A 424 -7.18 -11.51 -29.34
CA GLN A 424 -7.50 -12.89 -28.96
C GLN A 424 -8.84 -13.02 -28.20
N SER A 425 -9.46 -11.90 -27.82
CA SER A 425 -10.73 -11.87 -27.10
C SER A 425 -11.63 -10.69 -27.48
N SER A 426 -11.70 -9.64 -26.66
CA SER A 426 -12.32 -8.35 -26.93
C SER A 426 -11.81 -7.35 -25.90
N PHE A 427 -11.97 -6.05 -26.18
CA PHE A 427 -11.49 -4.98 -25.28
C PHE A 427 -12.03 -5.14 -23.86
N ILE A 428 -13.33 -5.37 -23.71
CA ILE A 428 -13.97 -5.53 -22.38
C ILE A 428 -13.48 -6.80 -21.68
N LYS A 429 -13.50 -7.94 -22.37
CA LYS A 429 -13.15 -9.24 -21.76
C LYS A 429 -11.69 -9.27 -21.28
N TYR A 430 -10.77 -8.75 -22.09
CA TYR A 430 -9.34 -8.71 -21.75
C TYR A 430 -9.09 -7.92 -20.47
N HIS A 431 -9.51 -6.66 -20.44
CA HIS A 431 -9.26 -5.75 -19.32
C HIS A 431 -10.04 -6.15 -18.06
N LEU A 432 -11.26 -6.65 -18.19
CA LEU A 432 -12.02 -7.17 -17.05
C LEU A 432 -11.35 -8.40 -16.43
N ASN A 433 -10.78 -9.29 -17.25
CA ASN A 433 -10.01 -10.43 -16.74
C ASN A 433 -8.76 -9.97 -15.97
N LYS A 434 -8.03 -8.97 -16.49
CA LYS A 434 -6.91 -8.33 -15.77
C LYS A 434 -7.37 -7.69 -14.46
N ALA A 435 -8.47 -6.94 -14.48
CA ALA A 435 -9.05 -6.32 -13.28
C ALA A 435 -9.37 -7.36 -12.19
N LYS A 436 -10.04 -8.46 -12.57
CA LYS A 436 -10.37 -9.58 -11.68
C LYS A 436 -9.12 -10.30 -11.17
N GLN A 437 -8.13 -10.50 -12.02
CA GLN A 437 -6.83 -11.06 -11.63
C GLN A 437 -6.17 -10.19 -10.55
N TYR A 438 -6.06 -8.88 -10.79
CA TYR A 438 -5.42 -7.95 -9.87
C TYR A 438 -6.17 -7.80 -8.55
N ALA A 439 -7.50 -7.82 -8.57
CA ALA A 439 -8.29 -7.85 -7.34
C ALA A 439 -8.04 -9.13 -6.53
N LYS A 440 -7.94 -10.30 -7.20
CA LYS A 440 -7.59 -11.57 -6.55
C LYS A 440 -6.18 -11.53 -5.93
N GLU A 441 -5.21 -10.96 -6.64
CA GLU A 441 -3.85 -10.77 -6.13
C GLU A 441 -3.81 -9.85 -4.90
N SER A 442 -4.62 -8.78 -4.92
CA SER A 442 -4.76 -7.84 -3.80
C SER A 442 -5.41 -8.51 -2.58
N LEU A 443 -6.45 -9.32 -2.80
CA LEU A 443 -7.11 -10.08 -1.74
C LEU A 443 -6.19 -11.12 -1.11
N ALA A 444 -5.45 -11.88 -1.93
CA ALA A 444 -4.55 -12.93 -1.45
C ALA A 444 -3.43 -12.39 -0.54
N ASN A 445 -3.03 -11.14 -0.75
CA ASN A 445 -2.00 -10.47 0.03
C ASN A 445 -2.59 -9.34 0.90
N GLY A 446 -3.89 -9.38 1.18
CA GLY A 446 -4.61 -8.24 1.76
C GLY A 446 -4.15 -7.83 3.16
N TYR A 447 -3.51 -8.74 3.91
CA TYR A 447 -2.93 -8.43 5.21
C TYR A 447 -1.60 -7.67 5.13
N ARG A 448 -0.90 -7.72 3.99
CA ARG A 448 0.42 -7.13 3.82
C ARG A 448 0.33 -5.63 3.56
N PHE A 449 1.28 -4.87 4.10
CA PHE A 449 1.53 -3.49 3.70
C PHE A 449 2.85 -3.42 2.93
N VAL A 450 2.76 -3.34 1.60
CA VAL A 450 3.92 -3.43 0.68
C VAL A 450 4.93 -2.32 0.97
N GLY A 451 6.21 -2.68 1.10
CA GLY A 451 7.30 -1.78 1.49
C GLY A 451 7.48 -1.63 3.01
N TYR A 452 6.63 -2.27 3.82
CA TYR A 452 6.65 -2.22 5.28
C TYR A 452 6.58 -3.62 5.90
N GLU A 453 6.90 -4.67 5.14
CA GLU A 453 6.81 -6.07 5.58
C GLU A 453 7.81 -6.46 6.67
N ASP A 454 8.80 -5.63 6.93
CA ASP A 454 9.75 -5.80 8.02
C ASP A 454 9.17 -5.45 9.39
N LEU A 455 8.11 -4.62 9.45
CA LEU A 455 7.36 -4.30 10.66
C LEU A 455 6.55 -5.49 11.17
N GLU A 456 6.17 -5.46 12.45
CA GLU A 456 5.17 -6.38 13.00
C GLU A 456 3.85 -6.22 12.25
N LEU A 457 3.16 -7.34 11.99
CA LEU A 457 1.93 -7.31 11.20
C LEU A 457 0.85 -6.42 11.82
N SER A 458 0.73 -6.38 13.15
CA SER A 458 -0.20 -5.45 13.83
C SER A 458 0.06 -3.99 13.45
N THR A 459 1.33 -3.59 13.39
CA THR A 459 1.74 -2.23 12.97
C THR A 459 1.44 -2.00 11.50
N GLN A 460 1.72 -2.99 10.63
CA GLN A 460 1.38 -2.90 9.20
C GLN A 460 -0.11 -2.65 8.98
N LEU A 461 -0.98 -3.40 9.69
CA LEU A 461 -2.43 -3.24 9.59
C LEU A 461 -2.90 -1.87 10.07
N LEU A 462 -2.38 -1.40 11.21
CA LEU A 462 -2.69 -0.05 11.71
C LEU A 462 -2.29 1.04 10.70
N LEU A 463 -1.09 0.95 10.12
CA LEU A 463 -0.63 1.93 9.13
C LEU A 463 -1.46 1.86 7.84
N LYS A 464 -1.84 0.65 7.41
CA LYS A 464 -2.72 0.45 6.25
C LYS A 464 -4.10 1.09 6.47
N ALA A 465 -4.69 0.89 7.65
CA ALA A 465 -5.94 1.53 8.05
C ALA A 465 -5.80 3.06 8.17
N ALA A 466 -4.64 3.55 8.64
CA ALA A 466 -4.35 4.99 8.72
C ALA A 466 -4.29 5.62 7.32
N VAL A 467 -3.56 5.01 6.39
CA VAL A 467 -3.49 5.45 4.98
C VAL A 467 -4.87 5.42 4.33
N LYS A 468 -5.64 4.35 4.55
CA LYS A 468 -7.03 4.24 4.07
C LYS A 468 -7.87 5.46 4.46
N ARG A 469 -7.74 5.93 5.70
CA ARG A 469 -8.50 7.06 6.27
C ARG A 469 -7.83 8.43 6.08
N GLY A 470 -6.74 8.50 5.31
CA GLY A 470 -6.02 9.75 5.06
C GLY A 470 -5.17 10.26 6.23
N ILE A 471 -4.89 9.41 7.22
CA ILE A 471 -4.04 9.73 8.37
C ILE A 471 -2.59 9.52 7.96
N LYS A 472 -1.79 10.59 8.08
CA LYS A 472 -0.36 10.54 7.74
C LYS A 472 0.41 9.80 8.82
N PHE A 473 1.49 9.13 8.44
CA PHE A 473 2.37 8.49 9.41
C PHE A 473 3.85 8.83 9.17
N GLN A 474 4.62 8.74 10.24
CA GLN A 474 6.08 8.82 10.23
C GLN A 474 6.65 7.70 11.09
N LEU A 475 7.64 6.97 10.58
CA LEU A 475 8.42 6.01 11.37
C LEU A 475 9.48 6.78 12.17
N LEU A 476 9.45 6.65 13.50
CA LEU A 476 10.50 7.19 14.38
C LEU A 476 11.58 6.15 14.64
N ASP A 477 11.16 4.91 14.87
CA ASP A 477 12.04 3.76 15.05
C ASP A 477 11.39 2.55 14.38
N ARG A 478 11.97 2.13 13.25
CA ARG A 478 11.43 1.06 12.41
C ARG A 478 11.59 -0.30 13.08
N GLU A 479 12.71 -0.54 13.77
CA GLU A 479 12.96 -1.82 14.46
C GLU A 479 12.02 -2.00 15.65
N GLU A 480 11.77 -0.91 16.38
CA GLU A 480 10.88 -0.91 17.56
C GLU A 480 9.40 -0.70 17.24
N ASN A 481 9.02 -0.62 15.96
CA ASN A 481 7.63 -0.37 15.52
C ASN A 481 7.04 0.91 16.14
N PHE A 482 7.85 1.97 16.23
CA PHE A 482 7.46 3.24 16.82
C PHE A 482 7.09 4.23 15.71
N VAL A 483 5.81 4.62 15.68
CA VAL A 483 5.23 5.49 14.66
C VAL A 483 4.56 6.72 15.27
N VAL A 484 4.51 7.80 14.49
CA VAL A 484 3.64 8.94 14.76
C VAL A 484 2.54 8.97 13.71
N LEU A 485 1.29 9.02 14.15
CA LEU A 485 0.12 9.23 13.31
C LEU A 485 -0.31 10.69 13.39
N THR A 486 -0.70 11.31 12.28
CA THR A 486 -1.08 12.73 12.21
C THR A 486 -2.32 12.94 11.34
N LYS A 487 -3.34 13.61 11.89
CA LYS A 487 -4.56 14.05 11.19
C LYS A 487 -4.82 15.52 11.55
N GLY A 488 -4.72 16.42 10.57
CA GLY A 488 -4.74 17.86 10.84
C GLY A 488 -3.61 18.26 11.81
N ASP A 489 -3.97 18.95 12.89
CA ASP A 489 -3.02 19.36 13.94
C ASP A 489 -2.87 18.32 15.07
N HIS A 490 -3.66 17.24 15.05
CA HIS A 490 -3.64 16.20 16.08
C HIS A 490 -2.60 15.12 15.76
N LYS A 491 -1.81 14.73 16.77
CA LYS A 491 -0.70 13.78 16.65
C LYS A 491 -0.76 12.74 17.74
N GLU A 492 -0.56 11.48 17.36
CA GLU A 492 -0.55 10.34 18.26
C GLU A 492 0.73 9.52 18.11
N TYR A 493 1.35 9.18 19.23
CA TYR A 493 2.55 8.35 19.29
C TYR A 493 2.13 6.92 19.59
N VAL A 494 2.43 6.00 18.68
CA VAL A 494 2.00 4.61 18.78
C VAL A 494 3.20 3.68 18.66
N LYS A 495 3.31 2.72 19.58
CA LYS A 495 4.32 1.65 19.53
C LYS A 495 3.63 0.29 19.42
N GLN A 496 4.06 -0.54 18.47
CA GLN A 496 3.54 -1.91 18.28
C GLN A 496 2.00 -1.95 18.16
N ALA A 497 1.45 -0.99 17.42
CA ALA A 497 0.03 -0.73 17.16
C ALA A 497 -0.87 -0.38 18.37
N THR A 498 -0.68 -1.01 19.53
CA THR A 498 -1.65 -0.91 20.65
C THR A 498 -1.17 -0.10 21.85
N LYS A 499 0.12 0.23 21.93
CA LYS A 499 0.64 1.11 22.98
C LYS A 499 0.46 2.56 22.53
N THR A 500 -0.54 3.22 23.10
CA THR A 500 -0.98 4.57 22.70
C THR A 500 -1.04 5.51 23.90
N SER A 501 -1.47 6.75 23.68
CA SER A 501 -1.75 7.73 24.73
C SER A 501 -2.98 7.40 25.60
N LEU A 502 -3.82 6.44 25.17
CA LEU A 502 -5.07 6.06 25.83
C LEU A 502 -4.86 5.27 27.13
N ASP A 503 -3.69 4.68 27.32
CA ASP A 503 -3.33 3.88 28.48
C ASP A 503 -2.26 4.58 29.32
N SER A 504 -2.52 4.71 30.62
CA SER A 504 -1.56 5.33 31.52
C SER A 504 -0.35 4.42 31.77
N TYR A 505 0.79 5.00 32.15
CA TYR A 505 1.96 4.20 32.54
C TYR A 505 1.65 3.23 33.70
N SER A 506 0.84 3.67 34.68
CA SER A 506 0.40 2.82 35.79
C SER A 506 -0.46 1.65 35.34
N THR A 507 -1.32 1.85 34.33
CA THR A 507 -2.15 0.79 33.73
C THR A 507 -1.26 -0.34 33.20
N ILE A 508 -0.20 0.01 32.47
CA ILE A 508 0.74 -0.97 31.91
C ILE A 508 1.43 -1.75 33.04
N LEU A 509 1.89 -1.06 34.09
CA LEU A 509 2.54 -1.72 35.24
C LEU A 509 1.59 -2.64 36.02
N ILE A 510 0.31 -2.31 36.10
CA ILE A 510 -0.71 -3.17 36.69
C ILE A 510 -0.81 -4.47 35.89
N MET A 511 -0.97 -4.37 34.56
CA MET A 511 -1.12 -5.52 33.66
C MET A 511 0.15 -6.39 33.55
N GLU A 512 1.35 -5.79 33.60
CA GLU A 512 2.62 -6.54 33.57
C GLU A 512 2.83 -7.41 34.82
N ASN A 513 2.23 -7.00 35.95
CA ASN A 513 2.35 -7.71 37.21
C ASN A 513 1.10 -8.54 37.52
N LYS A 514 1.20 -9.86 37.27
CA LYS A 514 0.11 -10.82 37.50
C LYS A 514 -0.45 -10.79 38.94
N ILE A 515 0.36 -10.48 39.94
CA ILE A 515 -0.10 -10.39 41.34
C ILE A 515 -0.98 -9.14 41.52
N VAL A 516 -0.52 -7.99 41.02
CA VAL A 516 -1.25 -6.72 41.12
C VAL A 516 -2.53 -6.77 40.31
N THR A 517 -2.47 -7.27 39.06
CA THR A 517 -3.66 -7.48 38.22
C THR A 517 -4.72 -8.29 38.98
N LYS A 518 -4.34 -9.41 39.60
CA LYS A 518 -5.26 -10.25 40.36
C LYS A 518 -5.87 -9.55 41.56
N GLU A 519 -5.07 -8.80 42.30
CA GLU A 519 -5.55 -8.07 43.47
C GLU A 519 -6.58 -7.01 43.07
N VAL A 520 -6.32 -6.26 42.00
CA VAL A 520 -7.23 -5.27 41.44
C VAL A 520 -8.55 -5.93 40.99
N LEU A 521 -8.49 -7.08 40.31
CA LEU A 521 -9.69 -7.81 39.88
C LEU A 521 -10.50 -8.36 41.07
N LYS A 522 -9.82 -8.94 42.07
CA LYS A 522 -10.49 -9.45 43.29
C LYS A 522 -11.24 -8.36 44.03
N GLN A 523 -10.68 -7.15 44.12
CA GLN A 523 -11.33 -6.02 44.77
C GLN A 523 -12.63 -5.60 44.08
N GLN A 524 -12.78 -5.91 42.79
CA GLN A 524 -14.01 -5.70 42.02
C GLN A 524 -14.94 -6.92 42.02
N GLY A 525 -14.62 -7.97 42.78
CA GLY A 525 -15.41 -9.21 42.82
C GLY A 525 -15.23 -10.10 41.58
N ILE A 526 -14.25 -9.82 40.73
CA ILE A 526 -13.99 -10.60 39.51
C ILE A 526 -13.18 -11.84 39.87
N ARG A 527 -13.65 -13.02 39.46
CA ARG A 527 -12.96 -14.29 39.73
C ARG A 527 -11.63 -14.40 38.98
N VAL A 528 -10.59 -14.71 39.74
CA VAL A 528 -9.24 -15.02 39.27
C VAL A 528 -8.74 -16.30 39.96
N PRO A 529 -7.74 -17.01 39.41
CA PRO A 529 -7.21 -18.21 40.05
C PRO A 529 -6.66 -17.89 41.44
N SER A 530 -7.18 -18.58 42.45
CA SER A 530 -6.70 -18.55 43.83
C SER A 530 -5.30 -19.15 43.92
N GLY A 531 -4.44 -18.60 44.77
CA GLY A 531 -3.06 -19.03 44.84
C GLY A 531 -2.19 -18.21 45.79
N GLU A 532 -0.92 -18.59 45.86
CA GLU A 532 0.12 -17.98 46.69
C GLU A 532 1.36 -17.65 45.86
N ALA A 533 2.10 -16.63 46.27
CA ALA A 533 3.36 -16.23 45.65
C ALA A 533 4.53 -16.56 46.58
N PHE A 534 5.57 -17.20 46.06
CA PHE A 534 6.74 -17.63 46.81
C PHE A 534 8.00 -16.91 46.30
N GLY A 535 8.81 -16.40 47.22
CA GLY A 535 10.10 -15.77 46.92
C GLY A 535 11.29 -16.72 46.97
N ASP A 536 11.10 -17.93 47.48
CA ASP A 536 12.13 -18.95 47.59
C ASP A 536 11.52 -20.37 47.59
N LEU A 537 12.37 -21.35 47.28
CA LEU A 537 11.98 -22.75 47.17
C LEU A 537 11.59 -23.34 48.53
N GLU A 538 12.20 -22.91 49.64
CA GLU A 538 11.93 -23.47 50.96
C GLU A 538 10.49 -23.16 51.42
N ALA A 539 10.07 -21.91 51.28
CA ALA A 539 8.70 -21.48 51.52
C ALA A 539 7.69 -22.22 50.63
N ALA A 540 8.01 -22.38 49.34
CA ALA A 540 7.16 -23.14 48.41
C ALA A 540 7.01 -24.61 48.81
N MET A 541 8.08 -25.25 49.27
CA MET A 541 8.07 -26.65 49.70
C MET A 541 7.29 -26.86 51.00
N ASN A 542 7.23 -25.86 51.89
CA ASN A 542 6.40 -25.91 53.10
C ASN A 542 4.91 -25.91 52.76
N ALA A 543 4.50 -25.32 51.63
CA ALA A 543 3.13 -25.31 51.16
C ALA A 543 2.67 -26.63 50.52
N TYR A 544 3.59 -27.56 50.19
CA TYR A 544 3.26 -28.82 49.49
C TYR A 544 2.13 -29.62 50.15
N GLY A 545 2.11 -29.69 51.49
CA GLY A 545 1.08 -30.42 52.23
C GLY A 545 -0.35 -29.92 51.98
N THR A 546 -0.50 -28.63 51.67
CA THR A 546 -1.78 -27.98 51.40
C THR A 546 -2.28 -28.22 49.96
N TYR A 547 -1.35 -28.41 49.02
CA TYR A 547 -1.64 -28.45 47.59
C TYR A 547 -1.51 -29.82 46.93
N ARG A 548 -0.88 -30.81 47.59
CA ARG A 548 -0.63 -32.18 47.07
C ARG A 548 -1.84 -32.94 46.50
N ASN A 549 -3.06 -32.59 46.89
CA ASN A 549 -4.30 -33.25 46.43
C ASN A 549 -5.19 -32.28 45.63
N LYS A 550 -4.63 -31.17 45.16
CA LYS A 550 -5.32 -30.15 44.36
C LYS A 550 -4.71 -30.13 42.97
N ARG A 551 -5.52 -29.78 41.98
CA ARG A 551 -5.02 -29.45 40.64
C ARG A 551 -4.41 -28.05 40.69
N ILE A 552 -3.15 -27.93 40.31
CA ILE A 552 -2.38 -26.70 40.47
C ILE A 552 -1.59 -26.35 39.21
N VAL A 553 -1.26 -25.07 39.11
CA VAL A 553 -0.36 -24.51 38.10
C VAL A 553 0.75 -23.77 38.83
N ILE A 554 2.00 -24.10 38.53
CA ILE A 554 3.18 -23.40 39.03
C ILE A 554 3.74 -22.58 37.87
N LYS A 555 3.86 -21.26 38.03
CA LYS A 555 4.33 -20.37 36.97
C LYS A 555 5.13 -19.19 37.50
N PRO A 556 6.07 -18.63 36.73
CA PRO A 556 6.79 -17.42 37.13
C PRO A 556 5.85 -16.20 37.13
N LYS A 557 6.15 -15.19 37.95
CA LYS A 557 5.36 -13.95 38.06
C LYS A 557 5.34 -13.16 36.74
N SER A 558 6.49 -13.01 36.07
CA SER A 558 6.63 -12.23 34.85
C SER A 558 7.38 -13.01 33.76
N THR A 559 6.70 -13.95 33.11
CA THR A 559 7.19 -14.63 31.91
C THR A 559 6.15 -14.70 30.80
N ASN A 560 6.66 -14.77 29.56
CA ASN A 560 5.91 -14.92 28.32
C ASN A 560 6.09 -16.34 27.74
N PHE A 561 5.20 -16.71 26.80
CA PHE A 561 5.30 -17.93 25.97
C PHE A 561 5.25 -19.28 26.72
N GLY A 562 4.80 -19.28 27.97
CA GLY A 562 4.70 -20.52 28.77
C GLY A 562 6.03 -21.02 29.32
N LEU A 563 7.10 -20.23 29.26
CA LEU A 563 8.39 -20.60 29.84
C LEU A 563 8.28 -20.65 31.37
N GLY A 564 8.75 -21.77 31.94
CA GLY A 564 8.73 -22.02 33.37
C GLY A 564 7.38 -22.43 33.95
N ILE A 565 6.38 -22.73 33.11
CA ILE A 565 5.03 -23.13 33.56
C ILE A 565 4.95 -24.65 33.66
N THR A 566 4.52 -25.15 34.82
CA THR A 566 4.21 -26.57 35.03
C THR A 566 2.77 -26.72 35.50
N ILE A 567 2.03 -27.64 34.89
CA ILE A 567 0.63 -27.93 35.19
C ILE A 567 0.52 -29.32 35.81
N PHE A 568 -0.20 -29.43 36.92
CA PHE A 568 -0.53 -30.70 37.56
C PHE A 568 -2.06 -30.87 37.63
N THR A 569 -2.59 -31.77 36.80
CA THR A 569 -4.02 -32.13 36.73
C THR A 569 -4.38 -33.39 37.54
N ASP A 570 -3.37 -34.18 37.88
CA ASP A 570 -3.45 -35.46 38.59
C ASP A 570 -2.50 -35.45 39.78
N ASP A 571 -2.44 -36.56 40.53
CA ASP A 571 -1.52 -36.70 41.66
C ASP A 571 -0.05 -36.53 41.22
N PHE A 572 0.70 -35.72 41.96
CA PHE A 572 2.11 -35.45 41.69
C PHE A 572 2.98 -35.71 42.92
N SER A 573 4.24 -36.08 42.69
CA SER A 573 5.18 -36.35 43.77
C SER A 573 5.76 -35.06 44.35
N LYS A 574 6.30 -35.15 45.57
CA LYS A 574 7.03 -34.03 46.20
C LYS A 574 8.26 -33.63 45.38
N GLU A 575 8.90 -34.58 44.71
CA GLU A 575 10.06 -34.34 43.85
C GLU A 575 9.66 -33.58 42.57
N ASP A 576 8.55 -33.95 41.95
CA ASP A 576 8.05 -33.26 40.74
C ASP A 576 7.61 -31.83 41.06
N TYR A 577 6.95 -31.64 42.20
CA TYR A 577 6.60 -30.32 42.73
C TYR A 577 7.84 -29.45 42.96
N GLN A 578 8.89 -30.01 43.57
CA GLN A 578 10.16 -29.30 43.78
C GLN A 578 10.82 -28.90 42.45
N LYS A 579 10.85 -29.82 41.48
CA LYS A 579 11.41 -29.56 40.15
C LYS A 579 10.63 -28.47 39.42
N ALA A 580 9.29 -28.51 39.48
CA ALA A 580 8.44 -27.49 38.89
C ALA A 580 8.75 -26.08 39.41
N PHE A 581 8.90 -25.93 40.74
CA PHE A 581 9.33 -24.66 41.33
C PHE A 581 10.76 -24.28 40.93
N ALA A 582 11.69 -25.22 40.92
CA ALA A 582 13.07 -24.93 40.52
C ALA A 582 13.13 -24.37 39.08
N ILE A 583 12.43 -25.02 38.15
CA ILE A 583 12.29 -24.55 36.76
C ILE A 583 11.66 -23.15 36.72
N ALA A 584 10.60 -22.90 37.48
CA ALA A 584 9.95 -21.59 37.50
C ALA A 584 10.88 -20.49 38.08
N PHE A 585 11.67 -20.81 39.11
CA PHE A 585 12.63 -19.88 39.72
C PHE A 585 13.84 -19.56 38.84
N GLU A 586 14.15 -20.41 37.85
CA GLU A 586 15.16 -20.07 36.82
C GLU A 586 14.74 -18.87 35.98
N HIS A 587 13.43 -18.56 35.93
CA HIS A 587 12.88 -17.51 35.08
C HIS A 587 12.39 -16.27 35.85
N ASP A 588 12.03 -16.37 37.14
CA ASP A 588 11.63 -15.23 37.97
C ASP A 588 12.02 -15.44 39.43
N ARG A 589 12.31 -14.36 40.15
CA ARG A 589 12.56 -14.40 41.61
C ARG A 589 11.30 -14.66 42.42
N THR A 590 10.13 -14.53 41.81
CA THR A 590 8.83 -14.77 42.42
C THR A 590 8.06 -15.76 41.57
N VAL A 591 7.65 -16.87 42.18
CA VAL A 591 6.88 -17.94 41.52
C VAL A 591 5.49 -18.02 42.13
N LEU A 592 4.49 -18.17 41.28
CA LEU A 592 3.08 -18.29 41.62
C LEU A 592 2.68 -19.76 41.61
N LEU A 593 1.98 -20.19 42.66
CA LEU A 593 1.21 -21.43 42.68
C LEU A 593 -0.26 -21.08 42.67
N GLU A 594 -0.98 -21.58 41.68
CA GLU A 594 -2.38 -21.25 41.45
C GLU A 594 -3.22 -22.52 41.33
N GLU A 595 -4.51 -22.40 41.60
CA GLU A 595 -5.48 -23.43 41.22
C GLU A 595 -5.51 -23.62 39.71
N PHE A 596 -5.67 -24.87 39.28
CA PHE A 596 -5.91 -25.17 37.87
C PHE A 596 -7.34 -24.84 37.51
N MET A 597 -7.50 -23.96 36.51
CA MET A 597 -8.81 -23.62 35.94
C MET A 597 -9.16 -24.59 34.81
N THR A 598 -10.37 -25.14 34.87
CA THR A 598 -10.94 -25.96 33.78
C THR A 598 -11.54 -25.07 32.69
N GLY A 599 -11.90 -25.69 31.57
CA GLY A 599 -12.57 -25.01 30.47
C GLY A 599 -11.67 -24.74 29.27
N LYS A 600 -12.21 -23.97 28.33
CA LYS A 600 -11.49 -23.50 27.14
C LYS A 600 -11.02 -22.08 27.36
N GLU A 601 -9.87 -21.77 26.80
CA GLU A 601 -9.29 -20.44 26.83
C GLU A 601 -9.85 -19.57 25.70
N TYR A 602 -10.35 -18.40 26.06
CA TYR A 602 -10.81 -17.36 25.14
C TYR A 602 -10.08 -16.05 25.42
N ARG A 603 -9.58 -15.42 24.36
CA ARG A 603 -8.95 -14.10 24.39
C ARG A 603 -9.95 -13.06 23.89
N PHE A 604 -10.35 -12.17 24.79
CA PHE A 604 -11.21 -11.03 24.51
C PHE A 604 -10.34 -9.80 24.22
N LEU A 605 -10.50 -9.20 23.04
CA LEU A 605 -9.89 -7.93 22.70
C LEU A 605 -10.84 -6.81 23.09
N VAL A 606 -10.50 -6.11 24.17
CA VAL A 606 -11.26 -4.96 24.66
C VAL A 606 -10.61 -3.68 24.15
N MET A 607 -11.42 -2.80 23.56
CA MET A 607 -11.01 -1.48 23.10
C MET A 607 -12.06 -0.44 23.50
N GLY A 608 -11.72 0.45 24.42
CA GLY A 608 -12.66 1.38 25.03
C GLY A 608 -13.71 0.64 25.88
N ASP A 609 -14.99 0.83 25.55
CA ASP A 609 -16.12 0.22 26.23
C ASP A 609 -16.69 -1.01 25.49
N GLU A 610 -15.92 -1.61 24.59
CA GLU A 610 -16.40 -2.65 23.67
C GLU A 610 -15.43 -3.85 23.61
N VAL A 611 -16.00 -5.05 23.45
CA VAL A 611 -15.25 -6.24 23.03
C VAL A 611 -15.29 -6.34 21.51
N VAL A 612 -14.18 -5.93 20.88
CA VAL A 612 -14.04 -5.89 19.41
C VAL A 612 -13.98 -7.29 18.80
N GLY A 613 -13.33 -8.21 19.50
CA GLY A 613 -13.18 -9.58 19.03
C GLY A 613 -12.89 -10.56 20.14
N VAL A 614 -13.31 -11.80 19.96
CA VAL A 614 -13.05 -12.91 20.87
C VAL A 614 -12.48 -14.08 20.09
N LEU A 615 -11.33 -14.59 20.54
CA LEU A 615 -10.67 -15.72 19.90
C LEU A 615 -10.60 -16.91 20.86
N HIS A 616 -11.05 -18.08 20.38
CA HIS A 616 -10.61 -19.34 20.93
C HIS A 616 -9.29 -19.73 20.27
N ARG A 617 -8.25 -19.87 21.08
CA ARG A 617 -6.93 -20.30 20.60
C ARG A 617 -6.81 -21.81 20.73
N VAL A 618 -6.52 -22.48 19.61
CA VAL A 618 -6.31 -23.94 19.58
C VAL A 618 -4.81 -24.22 19.42
N PRO A 619 -4.23 -25.14 20.20
CA PRO A 619 -2.83 -25.53 20.02
C PRO A 619 -2.53 -26.00 18.60
N ALA A 620 -1.25 -25.91 18.20
CA ALA A 620 -0.82 -26.39 16.89
C ALA A 620 -1.31 -27.82 16.65
N ASN A 621 -1.96 -28.06 15.52
CA ASN A 621 -2.65 -29.33 15.26
C ASN A 621 -2.72 -29.64 13.76
N VAL A 622 -3.03 -30.89 13.45
CA VAL A 622 -3.48 -31.36 12.13
C VAL A 622 -4.71 -32.24 12.28
N VAL A 623 -5.53 -32.31 11.23
CA VAL A 623 -6.70 -33.19 11.17
C VAL A 623 -6.39 -34.34 10.23
N GLY A 624 -6.53 -35.58 10.71
CA GLY A 624 -6.33 -36.78 9.91
C GLY A 624 -7.32 -36.86 8.76
N ASP A 625 -6.81 -37.24 7.59
CA ASP A 625 -7.63 -37.59 6.42
C ASP A 625 -7.64 -39.09 6.12
N GLY A 626 -6.97 -39.89 6.97
CA GLY A 626 -6.81 -41.34 6.82
C GLY A 626 -5.87 -41.76 5.68
N VAL A 627 -5.16 -40.82 5.04
CA VAL A 627 -4.29 -41.08 3.90
C VAL A 627 -2.88 -40.55 4.12
N HIS A 628 -2.74 -39.30 4.57
CA HIS A 628 -1.46 -38.64 4.72
C HIS A 628 -0.89 -38.80 6.13
N THR A 629 0.44 -38.84 6.21
CA THR A 629 1.18 -38.82 7.47
C THR A 629 1.03 -37.49 8.20
N ILE A 630 1.27 -37.45 9.51
CA ILE A 630 1.28 -36.20 10.29
C ILE A 630 2.23 -35.18 9.67
N GLU A 631 3.42 -35.61 9.23
CA GLU A 631 4.38 -34.73 8.57
C GLU A 631 3.82 -34.12 7.28
N GLU A 632 3.21 -34.93 6.40
CA GLU A 632 2.59 -34.43 5.16
C GLU A 632 1.43 -33.48 5.46
N LEU A 633 0.58 -33.79 6.43
CA LEU A 633 -0.52 -32.92 6.86
C LEU A 633 -0.01 -31.56 7.38
N VAL A 634 1.11 -31.54 8.11
CA VAL A 634 1.77 -30.30 8.54
C VAL A 634 2.26 -29.51 7.33
N HIS A 635 2.89 -30.17 6.36
CA HIS A 635 3.34 -29.52 5.13
C HIS A 635 2.17 -28.92 4.35
N GLU A 636 1.06 -29.65 4.19
CA GLU A 636 -0.15 -29.15 3.53
C GLU A 636 -0.76 -27.96 4.29
N LYS A 637 -0.93 -28.06 5.62
CA LYS A 637 -1.48 -26.96 6.43
C LYS A 637 -0.60 -25.70 6.37
N ASN A 638 0.72 -25.87 6.27
CA ASN A 638 1.69 -24.77 6.11
C ASN A 638 1.74 -24.14 4.69
N LYS A 639 0.99 -24.65 3.72
CA LYS A 639 0.81 -24.00 2.40
C LYS A 639 -0.21 -22.87 2.44
N ASP A 640 -0.99 -22.76 3.50
CA ASP A 640 -1.89 -21.63 3.73
C ASP A 640 -1.11 -20.31 3.65
N PRO A 641 -1.51 -19.36 2.76
CA PRO A 641 -0.80 -18.09 2.61
C PRO A 641 -0.77 -17.24 3.89
N LEU A 642 -1.70 -17.47 4.82
CA LEU A 642 -1.70 -16.78 6.12
C LEU A 642 -0.59 -17.30 7.06
N ARG A 643 0.05 -18.43 6.76
CA ARG A 643 1.11 -19.02 7.59
C ARG A 643 2.51 -18.64 7.10
N GLY A 644 3.24 -17.93 7.96
CA GLY A 644 4.61 -17.51 7.72
C GLY A 644 5.47 -17.63 8.97
N ARG A 645 6.41 -16.69 9.12
CA ARG A 645 7.36 -16.67 10.24
C ARG A 645 7.58 -15.26 10.77
N GLY A 646 7.74 -15.16 12.08
CA GLY A 646 8.24 -13.95 12.76
C GLY A 646 7.21 -12.83 12.87
N TYR A 647 5.92 -13.15 13.06
CA TYR A 647 4.82 -12.19 13.23
C TYR A 647 4.62 -11.22 12.05
N LYS A 648 5.10 -11.61 10.86
CA LYS A 648 4.91 -10.89 9.58
C LYS A 648 3.74 -11.41 8.77
N THR A 649 3.10 -12.46 9.27
CA THR A 649 1.93 -13.13 8.70
C THR A 649 0.91 -13.39 9.80
N PRO A 650 -0.39 -13.50 9.47
CA PRO A 650 -1.44 -13.67 10.48
C PRO A 650 -1.25 -14.90 11.39
N LEU A 651 -0.72 -15.97 10.82
CA LEU A 651 -0.47 -17.24 11.51
C LEU A 651 1.01 -17.61 11.38
N GLU A 652 1.52 -18.38 12.34
CA GLU A 652 2.84 -18.99 12.23
C GLU A 652 2.74 -20.38 11.58
N LYS A 653 3.81 -20.74 10.86
CA LYS A 653 3.99 -22.11 10.39
C LYS A 653 4.20 -23.05 11.58
N ILE A 654 3.53 -24.19 11.50
CA ILE A 654 3.76 -25.30 12.43
C ILE A 654 5.17 -25.84 12.19
N ARG A 655 5.94 -25.99 13.26
CA ARG A 655 7.31 -26.50 13.20
C ARG A 655 7.31 -28.02 13.35
N ILE A 656 8.24 -28.65 12.65
CA ILE A 656 8.62 -30.05 12.90
C ILE A 656 9.89 -29.96 13.75
N GLY A 657 9.71 -29.82 15.07
CA GLY A 657 10.77 -29.58 16.03
C GLY A 657 10.80 -30.62 17.15
N GLU A 658 11.81 -30.52 18.01
CA GLU A 658 12.02 -31.43 19.13
C GLU A 658 10.83 -31.42 20.10
N ALA A 659 10.25 -30.25 20.36
CA ALA A 659 9.15 -30.14 21.31
C ALA A 659 7.84 -30.74 20.76
N GLU A 660 7.58 -30.60 19.46
CA GLU A 660 6.44 -31.26 18.79
C GLU A 660 6.65 -32.78 18.74
N GLU A 661 7.89 -33.23 18.46
CA GLU A 661 8.24 -34.65 18.47
C GLU A 661 8.10 -35.28 19.86
N MET A 662 8.48 -34.57 20.92
CA MET A 662 8.29 -35.02 22.30
C MET A 662 6.81 -35.23 22.63
N LEU A 663 5.92 -34.32 22.20
CA LEU A 663 4.49 -34.46 22.44
C LEU A 663 3.91 -35.67 21.69
N LEU A 664 4.29 -35.86 20.42
CA LEU A 664 3.89 -37.04 19.66
C LEU A 664 4.33 -38.34 20.36
N LYS A 665 5.58 -38.40 20.85
CA LYS A 665 6.08 -39.55 21.60
C LYS A 665 5.30 -39.81 22.89
N ASN A 666 4.90 -38.77 23.62
CA ASN A 666 4.05 -38.89 24.81
C ASN A 666 2.69 -39.51 24.48
N HIS A 667 2.17 -39.27 23.27
CA HIS A 667 0.97 -39.91 22.74
C HIS A 667 1.22 -41.23 22.01
N THR A 668 2.45 -41.78 22.09
CA THR A 668 2.84 -43.02 21.40
C THR A 668 2.69 -42.92 19.87
N MET A 669 2.92 -41.73 19.31
CA MET A 669 2.86 -41.43 17.88
C MET A 669 4.21 -40.93 17.36
N THR A 670 4.35 -40.93 16.04
CA THR A 670 5.50 -40.51 15.26
C THR A 670 5.05 -39.71 14.04
N TRP A 671 5.96 -38.93 13.46
CA TRP A 671 5.69 -38.13 12.25
C TRP A 671 5.18 -38.94 11.05
N SER A 672 5.54 -40.23 10.97
CA SER A 672 5.14 -41.16 9.90
C SER A 672 3.79 -41.83 10.10
N ASP A 673 3.13 -41.62 11.23
CA ASP A 673 1.81 -42.20 11.46
C ASP A 673 0.75 -41.47 10.62
N ILE A 674 -0.23 -42.21 10.13
CA ILE A 674 -1.38 -41.69 9.37
C ILE A 674 -2.57 -41.59 10.33
N PRO A 675 -2.98 -40.36 10.73
CA PRO A 675 -4.09 -40.22 11.65
C PRO A 675 -5.42 -40.61 10.98
N PRO A 676 -6.30 -41.33 11.68
CA PRO A 676 -7.65 -41.61 11.22
C PRO A 676 -8.43 -40.38 10.74
N LEU A 677 -9.36 -40.60 9.82
CA LEU A 677 -10.19 -39.54 9.27
C LEU A 677 -10.93 -38.77 10.38
N ASN A 678 -10.77 -37.45 10.37
CA ASN A 678 -11.29 -36.47 11.34
C ASN A 678 -10.68 -36.52 12.75
N GLU A 679 -9.63 -37.30 12.98
CA GLU A 679 -8.92 -37.27 14.26
C GLU A 679 -8.01 -36.03 14.34
N ILE A 680 -8.10 -35.26 15.43
CA ILE A 680 -7.27 -34.08 15.65
C ILE A 680 -6.02 -34.51 16.41
N ILE A 681 -4.85 -34.31 15.81
CA ILE A 681 -3.56 -34.55 16.45
C ILE A 681 -2.96 -33.21 16.87
N TYR A 682 -2.79 -33.03 18.17
CA TYR A 682 -2.12 -31.86 18.73
C TYR A 682 -0.61 -32.05 18.73
N LEU A 683 0.10 -31.00 18.32
CA LEU A 683 1.55 -30.92 18.19
C LEU A 683 2.16 -30.03 19.28
N ARG A 684 1.33 -29.26 19.98
CA ARG A 684 1.72 -28.44 21.13
C ARG A 684 0.68 -28.56 22.24
N GLU A 685 1.12 -28.41 23.48
CA GLU A 685 0.23 -28.29 24.64
C GLU A 685 -0.29 -26.86 24.80
N ASN A 686 0.52 -25.85 24.45
CA ASN A 686 0.12 -24.46 24.51
C ASN A 686 -0.70 -24.03 23.28
N SER A 687 -1.70 -23.19 23.52
CA SER A 687 -2.60 -22.61 22.52
C SER A 687 -1.98 -21.44 21.74
N ASN A 688 -0.67 -21.21 21.84
CA ASN A 688 -0.05 -20.01 21.29
C ASN A 688 -0.04 -20.02 19.75
N ILE A 689 -0.50 -18.92 19.15
CA ILE A 689 -0.39 -18.73 17.69
C ILE A 689 1.08 -18.72 17.26
N SER A 690 1.98 -18.22 18.11
CA SER A 690 3.42 -18.16 17.86
C SER A 690 4.10 -19.53 17.68
N THR A 691 3.43 -20.60 18.08
CA THR A 691 3.91 -21.99 17.95
C THR A 691 3.16 -22.77 16.87
N GLY A 692 2.38 -22.08 16.03
CA GLY A 692 1.61 -22.68 14.94
C GLY A 692 0.15 -22.99 15.29
N GLY A 693 -0.34 -22.51 16.43
CA GLY A 693 -1.76 -22.62 16.83
C GLY A 693 -2.72 -21.93 15.86
N ASP A 694 -4.01 -22.26 16.02
CA ASP A 694 -5.09 -21.72 15.20
C ASP A 694 -5.90 -20.68 16.00
N SER A 695 -6.21 -19.55 15.36
CA SER A 695 -7.10 -18.52 15.90
C SER A 695 -8.51 -18.70 15.34
N LEU A 696 -9.46 -19.07 16.20
CA LEU A 696 -10.88 -19.21 15.84
C LEU A 696 -11.66 -18.04 16.42
N ASP A 697 -12.35 -17.28 15.58
CA ASP A 697 -13.22 -16.20 16.01
C ASP A 697 -14.54 -16.74 16.57
N PHE A 698 -14.86 -16.29 17.79
CA PHE A 698 -16.01 -16.67 18.62
C PHE A 698 -16.80 -15.44 19.09
N THR A 699 -16.55 -14.27 18.51
CA THR A 699 -17.12 -13.00 18.99
C THR A 699 -18.65 -12.98 18.95
N ASP A 700 -19.25 -13.61 17.93
CA ASP A 700 -20.71 -13.63 17.76
C ASP A 700 -21.35 -14.79 18.55
N GLU A 701 -20.57 -15.83 18.84
CA GLU A 701 -21.02 -17.05 19.52
C GLU A 701 -20.95 -16.96 21.05
N ILE A 702 -20.09 -16.10 21.59
CA ILE A 702 -19.90 -16.01 23.03
C ILE A 702 -20.98 -15.13 23.69
N PRO A 703 -21.58 -15.56 24.83
CA PRO A 703 -22.58 -14.79 25.56
C PRO A 703 -22.08 -13.41 26.01
N ASP A 704 -22.96 -12.42 25.96
CA ASP A 704 -22.63 -11.03 26.31
C ASP A 704 -22.22 -10.87 27.78
N SER A 705 -22.69 -11.74 28.69
CA SER A 705 -22.23 -11.73 30.09
C SER A 705 -20.72 -11.86 30.24
N TYR A 706 -20.05 -12.62 29.36
CA TYR A 706 -18.60 -12.76 29.38
C TYR A 706 -17.92 -11.54 28.76
N LYS A 707 -18.53 -10.91 27.76
CA LYS A 707 -18.04 -9.65 27.20
C LYS A 707 -18.10 -8.53 28.23
N ASP A 708 -19.20 -8.45 28.97
CA ASP A 708 -19.37 -7.51 30.08
C ASP A 708 -18.31 -7.71 31.16
N LEU A 709 -18.01 -8.97 31.52
CA LEU A 709 -16.92 -9.29 32.45
C LEU A 709 -15.54 -8.89 31.91
N ALA A 710 -15.28 -9.07 30.62
CA ALA A 710 -14.03 -8.64 30.01
C ALA A 710 -13.88 -7.10 30.05
N ILE A 711 -14.96 -6.36 29.76
CA ILE A 711 -14.99 -4.89 29.87
C ILE A 711 -14.80 -4.45 31.32
N GLN A 712 -15.47 -5.09 32.28
CA GLN A 712 -15.29 -4.81 33.71
C GLN A 712 -13.85 -5.08 34.17
N SER A 713 -13.23 -6.16 33.66
CA SER A 713 -11.84 -6.51 33.96
C SER A 713 -10.86 -5.46 33.40
N ALA A 714 -11.08 -5.00 32.18
CA ALA A 714 -10.29 -3.93 31.57
C ALA A 714 -10.42 -2.61 32.38
N LYS A 715 -11.65 -2.23 32.75
CA LYS A 715 -11.93 -1.05 33.59
C LYS A 715 -11.28 -1.15 34.96
N ALA A 716 -11.29 -2.33 35.58
CA ALA A 716 -10.64 -2.54 36.87
C ALA A 716 -9.13 -2.26 36.78
N ALA A 717 -8.47 -2.71 35.71
CA ALA A 717 -7.05 -2.43 35.45
C ALA A 717 -6.78 -1.00 34.97
N GLY A 718 -7.82 -0.23 34.65
CA GLY A 718 -7.72 1.10 34.04
C GLY A 718 -7.20 1.06 32.59
N ALA A 719 -7.50 -0.02 31.87
CA ALA A 719 -7.03 -0.27 30.51
C ALA A 719 -8.08 0.11 29.47
N THR A 720 -7.67 0.87 28.46
CA THR A 720 -8.47 1.21 27.29
C THR A 720 -8.28 0.17 26.20
N ILE A 721 -7.05 -0.26 25.91
CA ILE A 721 -6.78 -1.33 24.93
C ILE A 721 -6.09 -2.48 25.65
N CYS A 722 -6.77 -3.64 25.74
CA CYS A 722 -6.16 -4.82 26.34
C CYS A 722 -6.74 -6.13 25.82
N GLY A 723 -5.94 -7.20 25.94
CA GLY A 723 -6.39 -8.57 25.75
C GLY A 723 -6.69 -9.23 27.08
N VAL A 724 -7.96 -9.58 27.34
CA VAL A 724 -8.38 -10.30 28.55
C VAL A 724 -8.48 -11.79 28.25
N ASP A 725 -7.74 -12.60 29.00
CA ASP A 725 -7.81 -14.06 28.87
C ASP A 725 -8.71 -14.63 29.92
N MET A 726 -9.71 -15.37 29.45
CA MET A 726 -10.71 -16.01 30.29
C MET A 726 -10.76 -17.49 30.01
N MET A 727 -10.70 -18.30 31.06
CA MET A 727 -11.06 -19.71 31.01
C MET A 727 -12.55 -19.82 31.24
N ILE A 728 -13.26 -20.50 30.34
CA ILE A 728 -14.71 -20.68 30.38
C ILE A 728 -15.03 -22.16 30.21
N ASP A 729 -15.78 -22.72 31.17
CA ASP A 729 -16.14 -24.14 31.14
C ASP A 729 -17.08 -24.47 29.97
N ASP A 730 -18.13 -23.66 29.79
CA ASP A 730 -19.12 -23.82 28.72
C ASP A 730 -19.72 -22.49 28.28
N ILE A 731 -19.49 -22.12 27.01
CA ILE A 731 -20.03 -20.88 26.42
C ILE A 731 -21.53 -20.95 26.11
N ARG A 732 -22.19 -22.07 26.38
CA ARG A 732 -23.66 -22.20 26.25
C ARG A 732 -24.41 -21.69 27.48
N GLU A 733 -23.68 -21.41 28.56
CA GLU A 733 -24.21 -20.87 29.80
C GLU A 733 -23.82 -19.40 29.95
N GLU A 734 -24.62 -18.62 30.68
CA GLU A 734 -24.23 -17.26 31.06
C GLU A 734 -23.13 -17.31 32.13
N ALA A 735 -22.36 -16.24 32.25
CA ALA A 735 -21.29 -16.14 33.22
C ALA A 735 -21.83 -16.20 34.66
N SER A 736 -21.17 -16.99 35.50
CA SER A 736 -21.45 -17.13 36.92
C SER A 736 -20.15 -17.27 37.71
N ASP A 737 -20.20 -17.05 39.02
CA ASP A 737 -19.03 -17.11 39.90
C ASP A 737 -18.30 -18.47 39.89
N THR A 738 -18.87 -19.51 39.27
CA THR A 738 -18.31 -20.87 39.24
C THR A 738 -17.81 -21.34 37.88
N ASN A 739 -18.20 -20.71 36.77
CA ASN A 739 -17.95 -21.24 35.42
C ASN A 739 -16.92 -20.46 34.58
N TYR A 740 -16.31 -19.41 35.14
CA TYR A 740 -15.20 -18.68 34.51
C TYR A 740 -14.09 -18.32 35.47
N SER A 741 -12.94 -17.91 34.93
CA SER A 741 -11.89 -17.22 35.67
C SER A 741 -11.00 -16.40 34.72
N ILE A 742 -10.65 -15.18 35.13
CA ILE A 742 -9.70 -14.32 34.39
C ILE A 742 -8.28 -14.76 34.71
N ILE A 743 -7.54 -15.18 33.68
CA ILE A 743 -6.18 -15.71 33.80
C ILE A 743 -5.15 -14.58 33.75
N GLU A 744 -5.30 -13.68 32.79
CA GLU A 744 -4.38 -12.57 32.55
C GLU A 744 -5.07 -11.42 31.81
N ILE A 745 -4.48 -10.22 31.94
CA ILE A 745 -4.82 -9.04 31.15
C ILE A 745 -3.53 -8.56 30.48
N ASN A 746 -3.54 -8.43 29.16
CA ASN A 746 -2.37 -8.10 28.35
C ASN A 746 -2.48 -6.68 27.81
N PHE A 747 -1.45 -5.87 28.07
CA PHE A 747 -1.38 -4.47 27.62
C PHE A 747 -0.93 -4.28 26.17
N ASN A 748 -0.44 -5.34 25.52
CA ASN A 748 0.00 -5.30 24.12
C ASN A 748 -0.63 -6.45 23.33
N PRO A 749 -1.97 -6.47 23.19
CA PRO A 749 -2.65 -7.57 22.51
C PRO A 749 -2.29 -7.60 21.02
N ALA A 750 -2.06 -8.81 20.49
CA ALA A 750 -1.86 -9.01 19.06
C ALA A 750 -3.20 -8.80 18.32
N ILE A 751 -3.33 -7.71 17.57
CA ILE A 751 -4.57 -7.42 16.82
C ILE A 751 -4.67 -8.19 15.50
N HIS A 752 -3.53 -8.55 14.88
CA HIS A 752 -3.54 -9.21 13.57
C HIS A 752 -4.29 -10.55 13.56
N ILE A 753 -4.30 -11.28 14.68
CA ILE A 753 -5.04 -12.54 14.82
C ILE A 753 -6.56 -12.34 14.90
N HIS A 754 -7.03 -11.13 15.26
CA HIS A 754 -8.44 -10.74 15.22
C HIS A 754 -8.84 -10.17 13.85
N CYS A 755 -7.90 -9.55 13.13
CA CYS A 755 -8.14 -9.09 11.76
C CYS A 755 -8.12 -10.25 10.75
N TYR A 756 -7.25 -11.24 10.94
CA TYR A 756 -7.09 -12.38 10.04
C TYR A 756 -7.08 -13.68 10.84
N PRO A 757 -8.22 -14.11 11.40
CA PRO A 757 -8.29 -15.39 12.10
C PRO A 757 -8.12 -16.56 11.12
N PHE A 758 -7.62 -17.71 11.61
CA PHE A 758 -7.62 -18.95 10.83
C PHE A 758 -9.03 -19.34 10.38
N LYS A 759 -10.02 -19.09 11.24
CA LYS A 759 -11.43 -19.28 10.93
C LYS A 759 -12.29 -18.19 11.56
N GLY A 760 -13.17 -17.61 10.77
CA GLY A 760 -14.19 -16.64 11.20
C GLY A 760 -14.04 -15.32 10.46
N LYS A 761 -14.41 -14.20 11.09
CA LYS A 761 -14.52 -12.90 10.41
C LYS A 761 -13.36 -11.97 10.79
N ASN A 762 -12.96 -11.12 9.84
CA ASN A 762 -12.08 -9.99 10.15
C ASN A 762 -12.84 -9.00 11.05
N ARG A 763 -12.36 -8.79 12.28
CA ARG A 763 -12.97 -7.89 13.26
C ARG A 763 -12.51 -6.43 13.16
N GLN A 764 -11.68 -6.09 12.17
CA GLN A 764 -11.20 -4.74 11.87
C GLN A 764 -10.64 -4.02 13.12
N ALA A 765 -9.87 -4.74 13.92
CA ALA A 765 -9.33 -4.23 15.18
C ALA A 765 -8.35 -3.04 14.99
N ASP A 766 -7.65 -3.02 13.86
CA ASP A 766 -6.81 -1.92 13.40
C ASP A 766 -7.60 -0.62 13.19
N GLU A 767 -8.79 -0.71 12.62
CA GLU A 767 -9.70 0.42 12.43
C GLU A 767 -10.24 0.96 13.74
N ARG A 768 -10.60 0.06 14.67
CA ARG A 768 -11.12 0.47 15.97
C ARG A 768 -10.11 1.27 16.80
N ILE A 769 -8.82 0.94 16.70
CA ILE A 769 -7.76 1.74 17.32
C ILE A 769 -7.78 3.17 16.79
N LEU A 770 -7.92 3.34 15.48
CA LEU A 770 -7.98 4.67 14.87
C LEU A 770 -9.23 5.43 15.28
N ASP A 771 -10.38 4.78 15.45
CA ASP A 771 -11.59 5.42 15.97
C ASP A 771 -11.36 6.00 17.37
N LEU A 772 -10.67 5.25 18.25
CA LEU A 772 -10.38 5.71 19.61
C LEU A 772 -9.38 6.87 19.64
N LEU A 773 -8.43 6.91 18.70
CA LEU A 773 -7.40 7.94 18.63
C LEU A 773 -7.88 9.22 17.93
N PHE A 774 -8.65 9.08 16.84
CA PHE A 774 -8.96 10.19 15.94
C PHE A 774 -10.46 10.45 15.75
N GLY A 775 -11.34 9.63 16.35
CA GLY A 775 -12.77 9.60 16.07
C GLY A 775 -13.11 8.82 14.79
N GLU A 776 -14.42 8.62 14.57
CA GLU A 776 -14.98 7.97 13.38
C GLU A 776 -14.76 8.77 12.08
#